data_AF-A0A068WKF3-F1
#
_entry.id   AF-A0A068WKF3-F1
#
_cell.length_a   1.000
_cell.length_b   1.000
_cell.length_c   1.000
_cell.angle_alpha   90.00
_cell.angle_beta   90.00
_cell.angle_gamma   90.00
#
_symmetry.space_group_name_H-M   'P 1'
#
loop_
_entity.id
_entity.type
_entity.pdbx_description
1 polymer ?
#
loop_
_entity_poly.entity_id
_entity_poly.type
_entity_poly.pdbx_seq_one_letter_code
_entity_poly.pdbx_strand_id
1 'polypeptide(L)'
;MFHTKTVDEVLRAFDVSPDEGLSDEQVESRSEQYGLNELPHDEGKPLWKLVLEQFDDLLVKILLVAAVISFVLALFEDSEDSATAFVEPFVILLILILNAIVGVWQERDAESAIEALREYESDDAKVIRQNHKGIQRIKAKYIVPGDIVEVSVGDKVPADIRIIKISSTNLRVDQSILTGESVSVIKFTETISDAGAVNQDKKNLLFCGTNIASGKCRGVVIATGLNTEIGKIRNQIMETEQEKTPLTQKLDEFGEQLSKVITLICIAVWVINIGHFNDPAHGGSWLRGAIYYFKIAVALAVAAIPEGLPAVITTCLALGTRRMARKNAIVRSLPSVETLGCTSVICSDKTGTLTTNQMTVCRMFTFASANSGQNAAGDLKSNFRFDEYEITGSKYAPEGEVLKYGKKFNCASNSCLIELANICALCNDSSLEYSVARKAFEKVGEATEAALTCLVEKMNVTGVDKSDLSKRELAMVCSHAITKMFKKEFTMEFSRDRKSMSVYVTKRGDTLGPGKLFVKGAPESILDRCTQMRIPNNTLPLTAQMKNEILSKLATYATGRETMRCLALATVDNPPPASEFKLDEISTFKDYEKNMTLIGVVGMLDPPRPEVAESIRLCKRAGIRVIVITGDNKATAESICRKIGLFEEHEKTEGKSFTGREFDNLTPKEMAAAVRKSKLFARVEPAHKSKIVAFLQADGEVSAMTGDGVNDAPALRKAEIGIAMGSGTAVAKSASEMILADDNFSTIVAAVEEGRAIYNNMKQFIRYLISSNIGEVVCIFLTAALGLPEALVPVQLLWVNLVTDGLPATALGFNPPDVDIMERPPRSSKEPLISGWLFFRYLVVGTYVGVATVGASAWWFLINPAGPRVSYYQLTHHLKCSVDKVDFQGVSCSVFSSAKPMTLALSVLVVIEMLNALNSLSENQSLVVMPPWRNMWLLIAIAFSMIQHFTILNVPFLANVFQISPLSFAEWVVVLKISFPVLLLDETMKMLSRCVQDGHSFALEGSIVTLTWALFLGGVFYSPL
;
A
#
# COMPACT_ATOMS: atom_id res chain seq x y z
N MET A 1 -2.20 -19.00 31.04
CA MET A 1 -1.31 -20.14 30.68
C MET A 1 -2.10 -21.45 30.79
N PHE A 2 -2.97 -21.75 29.83
CA PHE A 2 -3.78 -22.99 29.85
C PHE A 2 -3.20 -24.10 28.96
N HIS A 3 -2.23 -23.78 28.09
CA HIS A 3 -1.54 -24.76 27.23
C HIS A 3 -0.52 -25.61 27.98
N THR A 4 0.00 -25.13 29.11
CA THR A 4 0.92 -25.88 29.99
C THR A 4 0.21 -26.79 30.98
N LYS A 5 -1.11 -26.61 31.15
CA LYS A 5 -1.92 -27.34 32.13
C LYS A 5 -2.54 -28.60 31.53
N THR A 6 -2.69 -29.61 32.38
CA THR A 6 -3.39 -30.86 32.03
C THR A 6 -4.88 -30.59 31.86
N VAL A 7 -5.58 -31.46 31.13
CA VAL A 7 -7.03 -31.31 30.89
C VAL A 7 -7.81 -31.23 32.22
N ASP A 8 -7.46 -32.07 33.20
CA ASP A 8 -8.12 -32.11 34.51
C ASP A 8 -7.88 -30.86 35.35
N GLU A 9 -6.71 -30.22 35.22
CA GLU A 9 -6.42 -28.94 35.87
C GLU A 9 -7.23 -27.80 35.28
N VAL A 10 -7.45 -27.82 33.96
CA VAL A 10 -8.24 -26.79 33.26
C VAL A 10 -9.71 -26.94 33.61
N LEU A 11 -10.25 -28.16 33.59
CA LEU A 11 -11.63 -28.44 33.99
C LEU A 11 -11.88 -28.06 35.46
N ARG A 12 -10.94 -28.35 36.36
CA ARG A 12 -11.01 -27.91 37.77
C ARG A 12 -10.92 -26.40 37.93
N ALA A 13 -10.13 -25.71 37.10
CA ALA A 13 -10.01 -24.26 37.16
C ALA A 13 -11.33 -23.55 36.77
N PHE A 14 -12.13 -24.17 35.89
CA PHE A 14 -13.43 -23.66 35.47
C PHE A 14 -14.61 -24.38 36.12
N ASP A 15 -14.39 -25.25 37.11
CA ASP A 15 -15.41 -26.02 37.82
C ASP A 15 -16.52 -26.57 36.90
N VAL A 16 -16.11 -27.30 35.85
CA VAL A 16 -17.02 -27.78 34.80
C VAL A 16 -16.78 -29.26 34.48
N SER A 17 -17.89 -29.99 34.28
CA SER A 17 -17.87 -31.39 33.84
C SER A 17 -17.81 -31.48 32.31
N PRO A 18 -16.96 -32.33 31.72
CA PRO A 18 -16.79 -32.42 30.26
C PRO A 18 -18.01 -32.98 29.51
N ASP A 19 -18.90 -33.72 30.19
CA ASP A 19 -20.09 -34.33 29.57
C ASP A 19 -21.37 -33.53 29.83
N GLU A 20 -21.43 -32.77 30.93
CA GLU A 20 -22.63 -32.01 31.32
C GLU A 20 -22.54 -30.51 31.00
N GLY A 21 -21.33 -29.94 30.93
CA GLY A 21 -21.13 -28.52 30.67
C GLY A 21 -21.50 -27.61 31.85
N LEU A 22 -21.72 -26.32 31.58
CA LEU A 22 -22.07 -25.31 32.59
C LEU A 22 -23.57 -25.30 32.93
N SER A 23 -23.90 -24.87 34.15
CA SER A 23 -25.27 -24.54 34.55
C SER A 23 -25.69 -23.13 34.07
N ASP A 24 -26.99 -22.86 34.00
CA ASP A 24 -27.49 -21.54 33.59
C ASP A 24 -27.03 -20.42 34.55
N GLU A 25 -26.97 -20.70 35.86
CA GLU A 25 -26.45 -19.78 36.89
C GLU A 25 -24.96 -19.45 36.66
N GLN A 26 -24.16 -20.46 36.29
CA GLN A 26 -22.75 -20.27 35.96
C GLN A 26 -22.57 -19.46 34.66
N VAL A 27 -23.45 -19.66 33.67
CA VAL A 27 -23.42 -18.90 32.41
C VAL A 27 -23.74 -17.43 32.67
N GLU A 28 -24.78 -17.13 33.45
CA GLU A 28 -25.17 -15.75 33.78
C GLU A 28 -24.07 -15.03 34.56
N SER A 29 -23.55 -15.66 35.64
CA SER A 29 -22.46 -15.10 36.44
C SER A 29 -21.19 -14.84 35.61
N ARG A 30 -20.84 -15.73 34.68
CA ARG A 30 -19.68 -15.53 33.80
C ARG A 30 -19.93 -14.53 32.69
N SER A 31 -21.16 -14.42 32.20
CA SER A 31 -21.53 -13.39 31.24
C SER A 31 -21.39 -12.00 31.87
N GLU A 32 -21.74 -11.83 33.15
CA GLU A 32 -21.50 -10.59 33.89
C GLU A 32 -20.01 -10.33 34.13
N GLN A 33 -19.24 -11.36 34.47
CA GLN A 33 -17.81 -11.22 34.76
C GLN A 33 -16.94 -10.94 33.52
N TYR A 34 -17.19 -11.65 32.41
CA TYR A 34 -16.33 -11.64 31.23
C TYR A 34 -16.94 -10.86 30.05
N GLY A 35 -18.22 -10.52 30.11
CA GLY A 35 -18.95 -9.90 29.00
C GLY A 35 -19.30 -10.88 27.88
N LEU A 36 -19.88 -10.34 26.81
CA LEU A 36 -20.22 -11.10 25.61
C LEU A 36 -18.96 -11.47 24.80
N ASN A 37 -19.00 -12.60 24.10
CA ASN A 37 -17.95 -13.04 23.18
C ASN A 37 -18.06 -12.33 21.82
N GLU A 38 -17.89 -11.02 21.85
CA GLU A 38 -17.84 -10.18 20.66
C GLU A 38 -16.70 -9.16 20.80
N LEU A 39 -16.24 -8.65 19.66
CA LEU A 39 -15.26 -7.58 19.65
C LEU A 39 -16.02 -6.25 19.58
N PRO A 40 -15.70 -5.26 20.44
CA PRO A 40 -16.48 -4.01 20.59
C PRO A 40 -16.59 -3.25 19.26
N HIS A 41 -17.65 -2.50 19.01
CA HIS A 41 -17.81 -1.75 17.76
C HIS A 41 -17.07 -0.41 17.81
N ASP A 42 -16.44 0.01 16.71
CA ASP A 42 -15.88 1.37 16.59
C ASP A 42 -17.03 2.34 16.33
N GLU A 43 -17.37 3.21 17.28
CA GLU A 43 -18.39 4.24 17.06
C GLU A 43 -17.90 5.22 15.98
N GLY A 44 -18.50 5.13 14.78
CA GLY A 44 -18.20 6.04 13.67
C GLY A 44 -18.43 7.50 14.09
N LYS A 45 -17.63 8.43 13.56
CA LYS A 45 -17.78 9.84 13.90
C LYS A 45 -19.13 10.36 13.38
N PRO A 46 -19.95 11.03 14.19
CA PRO A 46 -21.20 11.59 13.70
C PRO A 46 -20.93 12.75 12.72
N LEU A 47 -21.78 12.91 11.70
CA LEU A 47 -21.60 13.89 10.61
C LEU A 47 -21.33 15.32 11.10
N TRP A 48 -21.96 15.76 12.19
CA TRP A 48 -21.74 17.11 12.73
C TRP A 48 -20.31 17.31 13.25
N LYS A 49 -19.68 16.26 13.77
CA LYS A 49 -18.29 16.30 14.25
C LYS A 49 -17.33 16.36 13.07
N LEU A 50 -17.60 15.61 12.00
CA LEU A 50 -16.84 15.69 10.74
C LEU A 50 -16.90 17.10 10.14
N VAL A 51 -18.09 17.73 10.14
CA VAL A 51 -18.23 19.13 9.68
C VAL A 51 -17.38 20.08 10.53
N LEU A 52 -17.41 19.96 11.87
CA LEU A 52 -16.62 20.82 12.75
C LEU A 52 -15.10 20.66 12.55
N GLU A 53 -14.63 19.45 12.28
CA GLU A 53 -13.22 19.18 12.01
C GLU A 53 -12.72 19.93 10.76
N GLN A 54 -13.58 20.14 9.74
CA GLN A 54 -13.22 20.96 8.56
C GLN A 54 -12.97 22.44 8.89
N PHE A 55 -13.49 22.95 10.01
CA PHE A 55 -13.27 24.32 10.48
C PHE A 55 -12.16 24.45 11.53
N ASP A 56 -11.47 23.35 11.88
CA ASP A 56 -10.43 23.38 12.91
C ASP A 56 -9.06 23.85 12.37
N ASP A 57 -8.89 23.84 11.04
CA ASP A 57 -7.69 24.34 10.37
C ASP A 57 -7.47 25.86 10.58
N LEU A 58 -6.21 26.26 10.80
CA LEU A 58 -5.84 27.65 11.11
C LEU A 58 -6.15 28.61 9.95
N LEU A 59 -5.95 28.20 8.69
CA LEU A 59 -6.22 29.02 7.52
C LEU A 59 -7.73 29.22 7.34
N VAL A 60 -8.52 28.16 7.54
CA VAL A 60 -9.98 28.22 7.52
C VAL A 60 -10.50 29.15 8.62
N LYS A 61 -9.91 29.12 9.82
CA LYS A 61 -10.23 30.06 10.91
C LYS A 61 -9.94 31.51 10.54
N ILE A 62 -8.83 31.79 9.87
CA ILE A 62 -8.50 33.15 9.40
C ILE A 62 -9.53 33.62 8.37
N LEU A 63 -9.90 32.76 7.42
CA LEU A 63 -10.91 33.08 6.41
C LEU A 63 -12.30 33.27 7.03
N LEU A 64 -12.65 32.50 8.05
CA LEU A 64 -13.89 32.65 8.80
C LEU A 64 -13.91 33.99 9.55
N VAL A 65 -12.80 34.38 10.18
CA VAL A 65 -12.65 35.69 10.82
C VAL A 65 -12.79 36.81 9.78
N ALA A 66 -12.16 36.67 8.62
CA ALA A 66 -12.31 37.60 7.49
C ALA A 66 -13.77 37.70 7.01
N ALA A 67 -14.49 36.58 6.91
CA ALA A 67 -15.90 36.54 6.53
C ALA A 67 -16.79 37.28 7.55
N VAL A 68 -16.58 37.05 8.85
CA VAL A 68 -17.30 37.73 9.93
C VAL A 68 -17.02 39.23 9.90
N ILE A 69 -15.76 39.62 9.72
CA ILE A 69 -15.37 41.03 9.61
C ILE A 69 -16.02 41.67 8.39
N SER A 70 -15.91 41.06 7.21
CA SER A 70 -16.49 41.55 5.97
C SER A 70 -18.01 41.71 6.09
N PHE A 71 -18.68 40.77 6.76
CA PHE A 71 -20.11 40.86 7.07
C PHE A 71 -20.44 42.05 8.00
N VAL A 72 -19.64 42.27 9.04
CA VAL A 72 -19.81 43.42 9.94
C VAL A 72 -19.58 44.74 9.19
N LEU A 73 -18.56 44.82 8.34
CA LEU A 73 -18.28 46.02 7.54
C LEU A 73 -19.43 46.34 6.57
N ALA A 74 -19.99 45.32 5.91
CA ALA A 74 -21.14 45.48 5.03
C ALA A 74 -22.39 46.00 5.77
N LEU A 75 -22.57 45.69 7.07
CA LEU A 75 -23.66 46.23 7.88
C LEU A 75 -23.51 47.72 8.24
N PHE A 76 -22.27 48.24 8.24
CA PHE A 76 -21.96 49.63 8.60
C PHE A 76 -21.70 50.54 7.38
N GLU A 77 -21.81 50.01 6.16
CA GLU A 77 -21.58 50.76 4.93
C GLU A 77 -22.87 51.48 4.48
N ASP A 78 -22.95 52.80 4.70
CA ASP A 78 -24.13 53.66 4.47
C ASP A 78 -24.49 53.92 2.97
N SER A 79 -24.25 52.97 2.06
CA SER A 79 -24.43 53.19 0.60
C SER A 79 -25.77 52.72 0.02
N GLU A 80 -26.28 53.44 -0.99
CA GLU A 80 -27.56 53.21 -1.69
C GLU A 80 -27.66 51.85 -2.43
N ASP A 81 -26.55 51.13 -2.65
CA ASP A 81 -26.47 49.81 -3.30
C ASP A 81 -26.31 48.66 -2.29
N SER A 82 -27.26 48.54 -1.37
CA SER A 82 -27.27 47.51 -0.30
C SER A 82 -27.13 46.05 -0.78
N ALA A 83 -27.42 45.74 -2.05
CA ALA A 83 -27.36 44.38 -2.58
C ALA A 83 -25.93 43.92 -2.94
N THR A 84 -25.02 44.82 -3.32
CA THR A 84 -23.65 44.46 -3.75
C THR A 84 -22.66 44.38 -2.59
N ALA A 85 -22.92 45.11 -1.49
CA ALA A 85 -22.08 45.08 -0.29
C ALA A 85 -22.01 43.70 0.39
N PHE A 86 -23.09 42.91 0.35
CA PHE A 86 -23.11 41.56 0.92
C PHE A 86 -22.49 40.47 0.02
N VAL A 87 -22.09 40.80 -1.21
CA VAL A 87 -21.52 39.81 -2.14
C VAL A 87 -20.22 39.24 -1.60
N GLU A 88 -19.33 40.09 -1.08
CA GLU A 88 -18.04 39.67 -0.55
C GLU A 88 -18.16 38.66 0.61
N PRO A 89 -18.86 38.95 1.73
CA PRO A 89 -18.98 37.99 2.84
C PRO A 89 -19.76 36.74 2.44
N PHE A 90 -20.74 36.86 1.54
CA PHE A 90 -21.51 35.71 1.05
C PHE A 90 -20.64 34.76 0.20
N VAL A 91 -19.79 35.29 -0.67
CA VAL A 91 -18.87 34.48 -1.50
C VAL A 91 -17.86 33.76 -0.62
N ILE A 92 -17.26 34.44 0.37
CA ILE A 92 -16.32 33.81 1.31
C ILE A 92 -17.01 32.67 2.08
N LEU A 93 -18.21 32.92 2.63
CA LEU A 93 -18.96 31.90 3.35
C LEU A 93 -19.38 30.72 2.46
N LEU A 94 -19.78 31.00 1.22
CA LEU A 94 -20.14 29.98 0.23
C LEU A 94 -18.95 29.05 -0.06
N ILE A 95 -17.76 29.60 -0.21
CA ILE A 95 -16.53 28.81 -0.44
C ILE A 95 -16.23 27.93 0.77
N LEU A 96 -16.33 28.45 2.00
CA LEU A 96 -16.14 27.66 3.22
C LEU A 96 -17.13 26.50 3.31
N ILE A 97 -18.40 26.75 2.99
CA ILE A 97 -19.44 25.71 2.99
C ILE A 97 -19.15 24.66 1.91
N LEU A 98 -18.81 25.07 0.69
CA LEU A 98 -18.47 24.15 -0.39
C LEU A 98 -17.25 23.29 -0.05
N ASN A 99 -16.20 23.89 0.52
CA ASN A 99 -15.02 23.16 0.97
C ASN A 99 -15.36 22.15 2.08
N ALA A 100 -16.19 22.53 3.06
CA ALA A 100 -16.62 21.62 4.11
C ALA A 100 -17.48 20.47 3.58
N ILE A 101 -18.39 20.72 2.63
CA ILE A 101 -19.20 19.68 1.98
C ILE A 101 -18.32 18.69 1.23
N VAL A 102 -17.37 19.19 0.44
CA VAL A 102 -16.42 18.35 -0.31
C VAL A 102 -15.57 17.52 0.65
N GLY A 103 -15.06 18.11 1.74
CA GLY A 103 -14.30 17.40 2.76
C GLY A 103 -15.10 16.27 3.42
N VAL A 104 -16.33 16.56 3.88
CA VAL A 104 -17.18 15.57 4.55
C VAL A 104 -17.62 14.44 3.60
N TRP A 105 -17.94 14.77 2.34
CA TRP A 105 -18.33 13.76 1.36
C TRP A 105 -17.18 12.78 1.08
N GLN A 106 -15.95 13.30 0.92
CA GLN A 106 -14.77 12.49 0.70
C GLN A 106 -14.47 11.55 1.88
N GLU A 107 -14.68 12.00 3.12
CA GLU A 107 -14.40 11.22 4.31
C GLU A 107 -15.44 10.09 4.52
N ARG A 108 -16.71 10.36 4.20
CA ARG A 108 -17.80 9.37 4.31
C ARG A 108 -17.67 8.20 3.34
N ASP A 109 -17.27 8.46 2.10
CA ASP A 109 -17.14 7.40 1.08
C ASP A 109 -16.04 6.39 1.47
N ALA A 110 -14.99 6.85 2.16
CA ALA A 110 -13.93 5.97 2.68
C ALA A 110 -14.42 5.04 3.81
N GLU A 111 -15.34 5.50 4.67
CA GLU A 111 -15.86 4.75 5.81
C GLU A 111 -16.88 3.68 5.38
N SER A 112 -17.77 3.99 4.42
CA SER A 112 -18.81 3.07 3.93
C SER A 112 -18.27 1.79 3.28
N ALA A 113 -17.09 1.85 2.66
CA ALA A 113 -16.43 0.69 2.06
C ALA A 113 -15.93 -0.35 3.09
N ILE A 114 -15.72 0.08 4.34
CA ILE A 114 -15.26 -0.77 5.44
C ILE A 114 -16.43 -1.55 6.04
N GLU A 115 -17.62 -0.96 6.04
CA GLU A 115 -18.83 -1.53 6.63
C GLU A 115 -19.38 -2.72 5.83
N ALA A 116 -19.26 -2.68 4.50
CA ALA A 116 -19.66 -3.76 3.60
C ALA A 116 -18.84 -5.07 3.74
N LEU A 117 -17.67 -5.01 4.39
CA LEU A 117 -16.83 -6.19 4.65
C LEU A 117 -17.25 -6.96 5.92
N ARG A 118 -18.19 -6.41 6.70
CA ARG A 118 -18.56 -6.92 8.05
C ARG A 118 -19.63 -8.02 8.03
N GLU A 119 -20.18 -8.39 6.87
CA GLU A 119 -21.20 -9.45 6.72
C GLU A 119 -20.66 -10.90 6.76
N TYR A 120 -19.37 -11.12 7.05
CA TYR A 120 -18.70 -12.43 6.94
C TYR A 120 -18.31 -13.11 8.27
N GLU A 121 -18.73 -12.57 9.42
CA GLU A 121 -18.48 -13.22 10.72
C GLU A 121 -19.46 -14.38 10.99
N SER A 122 -18.96 -15.49 11.52
CA SER A 122 -19.75 -16.71 11.73
C SER A 122 -20.66 -16.57 12.95
N ASP A 123 -21.95 -16.72 12.74
CA ASP A 123 -22.97 -16.30 13.69
C ASP A 123 -23.26 -17.33 14.81
N ASP A 124 -22.95 -18.61 14.60
CA ASP A 124 -23.41 -19.70 15.46
C ASP A 124 -22.28 -20.62 15.98
N ALA A 125 -22.47 -21.16 17.19
CA ALA A 125 -21.56 -22.09 17.85
C ALA A 125 -22.30 -23.28 18.49
N LYS A 126 -21.60 -24.40 18.68
CA LYS A 126 -22.10 -25.65 19.28
C LYS A 126 -21.56 -25.80 20.70
N VAL A 127 -22.45 -25.76 21.69
CA VAL A 127 -22.14 -25.88 23.13
C VAL A 127 -22.84 -27.08 23.77
N ILE A 128 -22.31 -27.53 24.90
CA ILE A 128 -22.94 -28.49 25.81
C ILE A 128 -23.14 -27.76 27.14
N ARG A 129 -24.38 -27.71 27.62
CA ARG A 129 -24.81 -27.07 28.87
C ARG A 129 -25.80 -27.98 29.59
N GLN A 130 -25.90 -27.85 30.91
CA GLN A 130 -26.71 -28.76 31.74
C GLN A 130 -28.22 -28.67 31.43
N ASN A 131 -28.67 -27.52 30.93
CA ASN A 131 -30.07 -27.24 30.61
C ASN A 131 -30.61 -28.02 29.39
N HIS A 132 -29.72 -28.64 28.60
CA HIS A 132 -30.10 -29.31 27.36
C HIS A 132 -29.41 -30.66 27.22
N LYS A 133 -30.20 -31.72 27.01
CA LYS A 133 -29.65 -33.06 26.76
C LYS A 133 -29.11 -33.14 25.33
N GLY A 134 -27.80 -32.99 25.19
CA GLY A 134 -27.09 -33.04 23.90
C GLY A 134 -26.60 -31.66 23.44
N ILE A 135 -26.03 -31.60 22.24
CA ILE A 135 -25.39 -30.38 21.72
C ILE A 135 -26.45 -29.32 21.39
N GLN A 136 -26.29 -28.13 21.94
CA GLN A 136 -27.11 -26.96 21.67
C GLN A 136 -26.38 -26.03 20.69
N ARG A 137 -27.10 -25.46 19.73
CA ARG A 137 -26.58 -24.41 18.85
C ARG A 137 -27.02 -23.05 19.39
N ILE A 138 -26.06 -22.18 19.70
CA ILE A 138 -26.29 -20.81 20.21
C ILE A 138 -25.56 -19.80 19.34
N LYS A 139 -25.87 -18.51 19.49
CA LYS A 139 -25.06 -17.45 18.87
C LYS A 139 -23.69 -17.41 19.53
N ALA A 140 -22.63 -17.23 18.73
CA ALA A 140 -21.25 -17.26 19.21
C ALA A 140 -20.97 -16.21 20.30
N LYS A 141 -21.68 -15.07 20.25
CA LYS A 141 -21.59 -13.98 21.25
C LYS A 141 -22.01 -14.37 22.68
N TYR A 142 -22.81 -15.42 22.85
CA TYR A 142 -23.26 -15.89 24.16
C TYR A 142 -22.39 -17.00 24.76
N ILE A 143 -21.25 -17.31 24.14
CA ILE A 143 -20.25 -18.21 24.71
C ILE A 143 -19.52 -17.49 25.85
N VAL A 144 -19.28 -18.20 26.94
CA VAL A 144 -18.51 -17.71 28.09
C VAL A 144 -17.32 -18.61 28.40
N PRO A 145 -16.26 -18.11 29.07
CA PRO A 145 -15.16 -18.96 29.53
C PRO A 145 -15.65 -20.15 30.37
N GLY A 146 -15.15 -21.33 30.04
CA GLY A 146 -15.51 -22.61 30.62
C GLY A 146 -16.71 -23.33 29.99
N ASP A 147 -17.39 -22.75 29.00
CA ASP A 147 -18.34 -23.50 28.17
C ASP A 147 -17.64 -24.69 27.51
N ILE A 148 -18.32 -25.84 27.45
CA ILE A 148 -17.86 -26.98 26.68
C ILE A 148 -18.39 -26.84 25.26
N VAL A 149 -17.47 -26.78 24.31
CA VAL A 149 -17.77 -26.57 22.89
C VAL A 149 -17.35 -27.77 22.06
N GLU A 150 -18.15 -28.05 21.03
CA GLU A 150 -17.86 -29.10 20.06
C GLU A 150 -17.64 -28.49 18.68
N VAL A 151 -16.50 -28.81 18.07
CA VAL A 151 -16.14 -28.35 16.73
C VAL A 151 -15.85 -29.54 15.82
N SER A 152 -16.29 -29.43 14.58
CA SER A 152 -16.23 -30.44 13.54
C SER A 152 -15.75 -29.81 12.23
N VAL A 153 -15.35 -30.65 11.27
CA VAL A 153 -14.90 -30.21 9.94
C VAL A 153 -15.83 -29.16 9.32
N GLY A 154 -15.24 -28.06 8.86
CA GLY A 154 -15.95 -26.92 8.28
C GLY A 154 -16.41 -25.87 9.29
N ASP A 155 -16.41 -26.15 10.59
CA ASP A 155 -16.74 -25.14 11.60
C ASP A 155 -15.60 -24.12 11.76
N LYS A 156 -16.00 -22.86 11.97
CA LYS A 156 -15.12 -21.81 12.47
C LYS A 156 -15.11 -21.89 14.00
N VAL A 157 -13.91 -21.77 14.58
CA VAL A 157 -13.69 -21.82 16.01
C VAL A 157 -14.22 -20.52 16.66
N PRO A 158 -15.18 -20.59 17.59
CA PRO A 158 -15.91 -19.40 18.05
C PRO A 158 -15.22 -18.62 19.18
N ALA A 159 -14.23 -19.22 19.86
CA ALA A 159 -13.49 -18.65 20.98
C ALA A 159 -12.14 -19.36 21.11
N ASP A 160 -11.26 -18.92 22.00
CA ASP A 160 -10.03 -19.69 22.28
C ASP A 160 -10.38 -20.87 23.18
N ILE A 161 -9.99 -22.09 22.77
CA ILE A 161 -10.46 -23.35 23.37
C ILE A 161 -9.26 -24.24 23.70
N ARG A 162 -9.27 -24.84 24.88
CA ARG A 162 -8.39 -25.95 25.25
C ARG A 162 -9.04 -27.28 24.87
N ILE A 163 -8.35 -28.07 24.04
CA ILE A 163 -8.87 -29.36 23.57
C ILE A 163 -8.91 -30.35 24.74
N ILE A 164 -10.05 -30.99 24.97
CA ILE A 164 -10.27 -32.02 25.99
C ILE A 164 -10.15 -33.41 25.37
N LYS A 165 -10.88 -33.63 24.29
CA LYS A 165 -11.01 -34.94 23.64
C LYS A 165 -11.11 -34.78 22.13
N ILE A 166 -10.32 -35.54 21.40
CA ILE A 166 -10.43 -35.66 19.95
C ILE A 166 -11.25 -36.92 19.67
N SER A 167 -12.38 -36.77 18.99
CA SER A 167 -13.32 -37.87 18.70
C SER A 167 -13.03 -38.56 17.37
N SER A 168 -12.27 -37.91 16.48
CA SER A 168 -11.77 -38.47 15.22
C SER A 168 -10.36 -39.05 15.37
N THR A 169 -9.87 -39.75 14.35
CA THR A 169 -8.49 -40.26 14.25
C THR A 169 -7.47 -39.15 14.47
N ASN A 170 -7.66 -38.02 13.79
CA ASN A 170 -6.83 -36.82 13.89
C ASN A 170 -7.71 -35.58 13.95
N LEU A 171 -7.20 -34.48 14.51
CA LEU A 171 -7.77 -33.15 14.35
C LEU A 171 -6.78 -32.28 13.58
N ARG A 172 -7.21 -31.70 12.46
CA ARG A 172 -6.44 -30.74 11.66
C ARG A 172 -7.16 -29.41 11.63
N VAL A 173 -6.42 -28.34 11.90
CA VAL A 173 -6.96 -26.98 12.01
C VAL A 173 -6.19 -26.08 11.05
N ASP A 174 -6.92 -25.33 10.24
CA ASP A 174 -6.36 -24.25 9.44
C ASP A 174 -6.18 -23.02 10.34
N GLN A 175 -4.91 -22.72 10.64
CA GLN A 175 -4.51 -21.59 11.48
C GLN A 175 -3.90 -20.46 10.65
N SER A 176 -4.14 -20.44 9.33
CA SER A 176 -3.60 -19.44 8.40
C SER A 176 -3.87 -18.01 8.86
N ILE A 177 -5.05 -17.73 9.44
CA ILE A 177 -5.40 -16.38 9.92
C ILE A 177 -4.43 -15.82 10.99
N LEU A 178 -3.86 -16.68 11.84
CA LEU A 178 -3.00 -16.27 12.96
C LEU A 178 -1.52 -16.55 12.70
N THR A 179 -1.21 -17.43 11.74
CA THR A 179 0.14 -17.94 11.52
C THR A 179 0.68 -17.64 10.12
N GLY A 180 -0.16 -17.21 9.18
CA GLY A 180 0.15 -17.04 7.76
C GLY A 180 0.33 -18.36 6.99
N GLU A 181 0.42 -19.51 7.67
CA GLU A 181 0.66 -20.79 7.01
C GLU A 181 -0.64 -21.46 6.58
N SER A 182 -0.81 -21.69 5.28
CA SER A 182 -2.00 -22.37 4.71
C SER A 182 -1.98 -23.91 4.90
N VAL A 183 -0.99 -24.45 5.62
CA VAL A 183 -0.89 -25.89 5.91
C VAL A 183 -1.62 -26.17 7.21
N SER A 184 -2.56 -27.11 7.17
CA SER A 184 -3.32 -27.46 8.37
C SER A 184 -2.42 -28.06 9.46
N VAL A 185 -2.62 -27.61 10.70
CA VAL A 185 -1.83 -28.03 11.86
C VAL A 185 -2.56 -29.15 12.58
N ILE A 186 -1.86 -30.26 12.84
CA ILE A 186 -2.38 -31.36 13.65
C ILE A 186 -2.35 -30.98 15.13
N LYS A 187 -3.47 -31.23 15.82
CA LYS A 187 -3.68 -30.90 17.23
C LYS A 187 -3.68 -32.14 18.13
N PHE A 188 -3.35 -31.93 19.41
CA PHE A 188 -3.22 -32.97 20.45
C PHE A 188 -3.86 -32.53 21.77
N THR A 189 -4.03 -33.44 22.72
CA THR A 189 -4.57 -33.12 24.06
C THR A 189 -3.48 -32.92 25.12
N GLU A 190 -2.26 -33.39 24.87
CA GLU A 190 -1.12 -33.37 25.80
C GLU A 190 -0.69 -31.94 26.19
N THR A 191 0.02 -31.81 27.31
CA THR A 191 0.56 -30.54 27.81
C THR A 191 1.80 -30.12 27.04
N ILE A 192 2.00 -28.81 26.91
CA ILE A 192 3.21 -28.24 26.31
C ILE A 192 4.07 -27.69 27.45
N SER A 193 5.33 -28.13 27.54
CA SER A 193 6.23 -27.80 28.65
C SER A 193 6.72 -26.35 28.62
N ASP A 194 6.75 -25.71 27.45
CA ASP A 194 7.24 -24.36 27.28
C ASP A 194 6.15 -23.31 27.61
N ALA A 195 6.36 -22.55 28.67
CA ALA A 195 5.47 -21.46 29.08
C ALA A 195 5.48 -20.29 28.08
N GLY A 196 6.59 -20.08 27.37
CA GLY A 196 6.78 -19.06 26.34
C GLY A 196 6.46 -19.55 24.93
N ALA A 197 5.80 -20.71 24.79
CA ALA A 197 5.49 -21.28 23.49
C ALA A 197 4.67 -20.32 22.60
N VAL A 198 5.07 -20.24 21.34
CA VAL A 198 4.37 -19.45 20.32
C VAL A 198 3.04 -20.06 19.91
N ASN A 199 2.15 -19.29 19.28
CA ASN A 199 0.82 -19.76 18.88
C ASN A 199 0.87 -20.99 17.95
N GLN A 200 1.90 -21.09 17.08
CA GLN A 200 2.14 -22.27 16.23
C GLN A 200 2.47 -23.54 17.05
N ASP A 201 3.15 -23.39 18.19
CA ASP A 201 3.56 -24.50 19.04
C ASP A 201 2.48 -24.94 20.02
N LYS A 202 1.49 -24.08 20.28
CA LYS A 202 0.27 -24.36 21.10
C LYS A 202 -0.68 -25.34 20.40
N LYS A 203 -0.21 -26.57 20.19
CA LYS A 203 -0.93 -27.65 19.49
C LYS A 203 -2.08 -28.27 20.27
N ASN A 204 -2.27 -27.87 21.52
CA ASN A 204 -3.38 -28.30 22.35
C ASN A 204 -4.49 -27.25 22.51
N LEU A 205 -4.35 -26.12 21.82
CA LEU A 205 -5.36 -25.06 21.74
C LEU A 205 -5.93 -24.93 20.33
N LEU A 206 -7.20 -24.50 20.29
CA LEU A 206 -7.87 -23.94 19.13
C LEU A 206 -8.05 -22.45 19.37
N PHE A 207 -7.95 -21.65 18.31
CA PHE A 207 -8.01 -20.19 18.43
C PHE A 207 -9.23 -19.65 17.71
N CYS A 208 -9.84 -18.61 18.29
CA CYS A 208 -10.99 -17.92 17.73
C CYS A 208 -10.71 -17.50 16.27
N GLY A 209 -11.68 -17.75 15.38
CA GLY A 209 -11.61 -17.43 13.95
C GLY A 209 -10.90 -18.46 13.07
N THR A 210 -10.16 -19.42 13.64
CA THR A 210 -9.53 -20.52 12.87
C THR A 210 -10.59 -21.53 12.40
N ASN A 211 -10.31 -22.29 11.34
CA ASN A 211 -11.28 -23.24 10.78
C ASN A 211 -10.82 -24.69 11.00
N ILE A 212 -11.75 -25.61 11.26
CA ILE A 212 -11.43 -27.03 11.35
C ILE A 212 -11.35 -27.62 9.94
N ALA A 213 -10.14 -28.00 9.54
CA ALA A 213 -9.86 -28.57 8.22
C ALA A 213 -10.26 -30.05 8.15
N SER A 214 -10.07 -30.80 9.23
CA SER A 214 -10.48 -32.20 9.32
C SER A 214 -10.63 -32.64 10.78
N GLY A 215 -11.54 -33.57 11.03
CA GLY A 215 -11.75 -34.18 12.34
C GLY A 215 -12.87 -33.52 13.16
N LYS A 216 -13.01 -34.02 14.39
CA LYS A 216 -14.02 -33.61 15.35
C LYS A 216 -13.43 -33.66 16.76
N CYS A 217 -13.64 -32.61 17.55
CA CYS A 217 -13.18 -32.58 18.93
C CYS A 217 -14.12 -31.81 19.86
N ARG A 218 -13.95 -32.05 21.16
CA ARG A 218 -14.53 -31.28 22.25
C ARG A 218 -13.44 -30.54 22.99
N GLY A 219 -13.75 -29.34 23.45
CA GLY A 219 -12.84 -28.53 24.24
C GLY A 219 -13.59 -27.58 25.18
N VAL A 220 -12.85 -27.00 26.10
CA VAL A 220 -13.33 -25.99 27.06
C VAL A 220 -12.86 -24.62 26.62
N VAL A 221 -13.76 -23.64 26.62
CA VAL A 221 -13.45 -22.25 26.28
C VAL A 221 -12.55 -21.66 27.38
N ILE A 222 -11.42 -21.08 26.99
CA ILE A 222 -10.45 -20.49 27.93
C ILE A 222 -10.43 -18.96 27.88
N ALA A 223 -10.82 -18.36 26.76
CA ALA A 223 -10.91 -16.92 26.60
C ALA A 223 -11.94 -16.56 25.51
N THR A 224 -12.61 -15.43 25.70
CA THR A 224 -13.65 -14.87 24.82
C THR A 224 -13.39 -13.38 24.55
N GLY A 225 -14.00 -12.83 23.49
CA GLY A 225 -13.93 -11.42 23.13
C GLY A 225 -12.49 -10.90 23.01
N LEU A 226 -12.20 -9.76 23.64
CA LEU A 226 -10.88 -9.11 23.64
C LEU A 226 -9.75 -9.95 24.25
N ASN A 227 -10.07 -10.96 25.09
CA ASN A 227 -9.06 -11.78 25.75
C ASN A 227 -8.51 -12.93 24.88
N THR A 228 -9.14 -13.19 23.74
CA THR A 228 -8.67 -14.16 22.74
C THR A 228 -7.39 -13.68 22.03
N GLU A 229 -6.67 -14.58 21.37
CA GLU A 229 -5.50 -14.19 20.56
C GLU A 229 -5.87 -13.20 19.44
N ILE A 230 -7.04 -13.36 18.81
CA ILE A 230 -7.54 -12.39 17.81
C ILE A 230 -7.99 -11.07 18.46
N GLY A 231 -8.56 -11.13 19.67
CA GLY A 231 -8.94 -9.95 20.45
C GLY A 231 -7.74 -9.12 20.90
N LYS A 232 -6.64 -9.76 21.30
CA LYS A 232 -5.36 -9.08 21.59
C LYS A 232 -4.80 -8.37 20.37
N ILE A 233 -4.85 -9.01 19.21
CA ILE A 233 -4.47 -8.39 17.93
C ILE A 233 -5.33 -7.16 17.66
N ARG A 234 -6.65 -7.24 17.88
CA ARG A 234 -7.56 -6.10 17.71
C ARG A 234 -7.21 -4.95 18.66
N ASN A 235 -7.01 -5.20 19.94
CA ASN A 235 -6.62 -4.15 20.90
C ASN A 235 -5.33 -3.46 20.48
N GLN A 236 -4.33 -4.21 20.00
CA GLN A 236 -3.09 -3.62 19.49
C GLN A 236 -3.33 -2.71 18.28
N ILE A 237 -4.24 -3.07 17.37
CA ILE A 237 -4.61 -2.22 16.23
C ILE A 237 -5.27 -0.92 16.69
N MET A 238 -6.15 -0.99 17.70
CA MET A 238 -6.84 0.19 18.24
C MET A 238 -5.92 1.11 19.07
N GLU A 239 -4.98 0.53 19.82
CA GLU A 239 -3.97 1.28 20.58
C GLU A 239 -2.90 1.92 19.69
N THR A 240 -2.75 1.45 18.44
CA THR A 240 -1.78 2.01 17.51
C THR A 240 -2.34 3.28 16.87
N GLU A 241 -1.92 4.43 17.40
CA GLU A 241 -2.17 5.73 16.77
C GLU A 241 -1.45 5.80 15.42
N GLN A 242 -2.17 6.18 14.37
CA GLN A 242 -1.57 6.47 13.08
C GLN A 242 -0.94 7.85 13.10
N GLU A 243 0.36 7.92 12.84
CA GLU A 243 1.02 9.21 12.60
C GLU A 243 0.48 9.85 11.31
N LYS A 244 0.38 11.18 11.31
CA LYS A 244 0.04 11.94 10.10
C LYS A 244 1.09 11.70 9.03
N THR A 245 0.67 11.61 7.77
CA THR A 245 1.61 11.43 6.64
C THR A 245 2.60 12.59 6.54
N PRO A 246 3.82 12.37 5.99
CA PRO A 246 4.81 13.44 5.80
C PRO A 246 4.25 14.64 5.04
N LEU A 247 3.42 14.43 4.02
CA LEU A 247 2.77 15.51 3.31
C LEU A 247 1.82 16.31 4.21
N THR A 248 0.93 15.64 4.94
CA THR A 248 -0.02 16.32 5.83
C THR A 248 0.73 17.15 6.87
N GLN A 249 1.80 16.61 7.48
CA GLN A 249 2.64 17.35 8.41
C GLN A 249 3.26 18.61 7.75
N LYS A 250 3.72 18.50 6.50
CA LYS A 250 4.31 19.63 5.77
C LYS A 250 3.29 20.68 5.34
N LEU A 251 2.06 20.27 5.06
CA LEU A 251 0.95 21.19 4.77
C LEU A 251 0.53 21.95 6.04
N ASP A 252 0.46 21.27 7.18
CA ASP A 252 0.18 21.89 8.49
C ASP A 252 1.29 22.91 8.84
N GLU A 253 2.57 22.50 8.76
CA GLU A 253 3.73 23.38 8.96
C GLU A 253 3.70 24.60 8.02
N PHE A 254 3.35 24.37 6.75
CA PHE A 254 3.22 25.43 5.75
C PHE A 254 2.09 26.40 6.10
N GLY A 255 0.92 25.90 6.49
CA GLY A 255 -0.22 26.72 6.92
C GLY A 255 0.12 27.60 8.13
N GLU A 256 0.86 27.06 9.11
CA GLU A 256 1.35 27.84 10.25
C GLU A 256 2.35 28.93 9.85
N GLN A 257 3.29 28.62 8.95
CA GLN A 257 4.26 29.61 8.47
C GLN A 257 3.58 30.73 7.69
N LEU A 258 2.67 30.37 6.78
CA LEU A 258 1.91 31.31 5.98
C LEU A 258 1.06 32.22 6.87
N SER A 259 0.35 31.68 7.86
CA SER A 259 -0.41 32.45 8.85
C SER A 259 0.44 33.50 9.59
N LYS A 260 1.67 33.14 9.99
CA LYS A 260 2.61 34.08 10.62
C LYS A 260 3.03 35.20 9.66
N VAL A 261 3.29 34.88 8.40
CA VAL A 261 3.64 35.86 7.36
C VAL A 261 2.47 36.81 7.10
N ILE A 262 1.25 36.29 6.93
CA ILE A 262 0.03 37.10 6.74
C ILE A 262 -0.14 38.07 7.90
N THR A 263 -0.06 37.57 9.14
CA THR A 263 -0.20 38.40 10.34
C THR A 263 0.85 39.50 10.39
N LEU A 264 2.11 39.20 10.05
CA LEU A 264 3.19 40.18 9.99
C LEU A 264 2.93 41.28 8.95
N ILE A 265 2.50 40.90 7.74
CA ILE A 265 2.24 41.87 6.66
C ILE A 265 1.02 42.73 7.01
N CYS A 266 -0.05 42.15 7.58
CA CYS A 266 -1.20 42.91 8.07
C CYS A 266 -0.79 43.98 9.09
N ILE A 267 0.08 43.62 10.06
CA ILE A 267 0.63 44.57 11.03
C ILE A 267 1.48 45.63 10.33
N ALA A 268 2.32 45.25 9.37
CA ALA A 268 3.18 46.18 8.64
C ALA A 268 2.37 47.21 7.84
N VAL A 269 1.34 46.77 7.12
CA VAL A 269 0.40 47.64 6.38
C VAL A 269 -0.31 48.58 7.35
N TRP A 270 -0.75 48.09 8.50
CA TRP A 270 -1.40 48.92 9.51
C TRP A 270 -0.46 49.99 10.08
N VAL A 271 0.79 49.63 10.38
CA VAL A 271 1.81 50.57 10.90
C VAL A 271 2.21 51.62 9.87
N ILE A 272 2.38 51.25 8.59
CA ILE A 272 2.69 52.21 7.52
C ILE A 272 1.56 53.23 7.37
N ASN A 273 0.32 52.79 7.52
CA ASN A 273 -0.86 53.61 7.23
C ASN A 273 -1.46 54.32 8.44
N ILE A 274 -1.00 54.07 9.67
CA ILE A 274 -1.54 54.70 10.88
C ILE A 274 -1.49 56.23 10.82
N GLY A 275 -0.48 56.80 10.15
CA GLY A 275 -0.34 58.25 9.94
C GLY A 275 -1.44 58.85 9.04
N HIS A 276 -2.06 58.03 8.19
CA HIS A 276 -3.11 58.41 7.24
C HIS A 276 -4.52 58.17 7.78
N PHE A 277 -4.68 57.61 9.00
CA PHE A 277 -6.01 57.34 9.57
C PHE A 277 -6.80 58.62 9.87
N ASN A 278 -6.11 59.73 10.08
CA ASN A 278 -6.71 61.05 10.32
C ASN A 278 -6.85 61.90 9.05
N ASP A 279 -6.60 61.35 7.85
CA ASP A 279 -6.70 62.15 6.62
C ASP A 279 -8.15 62.65 6.40
N PRO A 280 -8.34 63.93 6.03
CA PRO A 280 -9.68 64.52 5.79
C PRO A 280 -10.52 63.79 4.75
N ALA A 281 -9.87 63.02 3.88
CA ALA A 281 -10.46 62.21 2.83
C ALA A 281 -11.47 61.16 3.34
N HIS A 282 -11.29 60.65 4.57
CA HIS A 282 -12.21 59.67 5.18
C HIS A 282 -13.37 60.34 5.95
N GLY A 283 -13.57 61.65 5.79
CA GLY A 283 -14.56 62.43 6.53
C GLY A 283 -14.08 62.93 7.90
N GLY A 284 -12.76 62.93 8.14
CA GLY A 284 -12.13 63.44 9.37
C GLY A 284 -12.31 62.57 10.62
N SER A 285 -12.86 61.35 10.50
CA SER A 285 -13.04 60.41 11.60
C SER A 285 -12.02 59.29 11.53
N TRP A 286 -11.22 59.14 12.59
CA TRP A 286 -10.25 58.06 12.78
C TRP A 286 -10.87 56.66 12.57
N LEU A 287 -12.15 56.50 12.91
CA LEU A 287 -12.89 55.25 12.77
C LEU A 287 -13.07 54.83 11.29
N ARG A 288 -13.34 55.78 10.38
CA ARG A 288 -13.55 55.48 8.96
C ARG A 288 -12.24 55.14 8.25
N GLY A 289 -11.15 55.83 8.59
CA GLY A 289 -9.80 55.46 8.11
C GLY A 289 -9.38 54.09 8.62
N ALA A 290 -9.63 53.78 9.89
CA ALA A 290 -9.37 52.45 10.45
C ALA A 290 -10.15 51.35 9.72
N ILE A 291 -11.44 51.57 9.42
CA ILE A 291 -12.27 50.63 8.64
C ILE A 291 -11.68 50.39 7.24
N TYR A 292 -11.24 51.44 6.54
CA TYR A 292 -10.66 51.32 5.20
C TYR A 292 -9.38 50.46 5.19
N TYR A 293 -8.43 50.76 6.06
CA TYR A 293 -7.19 49.97 6.14
C TYR A 293 -7.41 48.57 6.73
N PHE A 294 -8.48 48.37 7.50
CA PHE A 294 -8.91 47.04 7.94
C PHE A 294 -9.52 46.23 6.79
N LYS A 295 -10.27 46.85 5.87
CA LYS A 295 -10.74 46.23 4.61
C LYS A 295 -9.56 45.78 3.74
N ILE A 296 -8.50 46.58 3.63
CA ILE A 296 -7.26 46.19 2.94
C ILE A 296 -6.59 44.99 3.64
N ALA A 297 -6.58 44.95 4.97
CA ALA A 297 -6.04 43.81 5.71
C ALA A 297 -6.83 42.51 5.47
N VAL A 298 -8.17 42.60 5.34
CA VAL A 298 -9.02 41.46 4.95
C VAL A 298 -8.71 41.02 3.51
N ALA A 299 -8.63 41.95 2.56
CA ALA A 299 -8.29 41.66 1.18
C ALA A 299 -6.92 40.98 1.05
N LEU A 300 -5.94 41.45 1.83
CA LEU A 300 -4.60 40.88 1.92
C LEU A 300 -4.61 39.46 2.50
N ALA A 301 -5.43 39.22 3.53
CA ALA A 301 -5.56 37.89 4.13
C ALA A 301 -6.16 36.87 3.15
N VAL A 302 -7.16 37.28 2.38
CA VAL A 302 -7.76 36.46 1.31
C VAL A 302 -6.73 36.18 0.21
N ALA A 303 -6.05 37.22 -0.30
CA ALA A 303 -5.02 37.08 -1.35
C ALA A 303 -3.87 36.13 -1.00
N ALA A 304 -3.56 36.00 0.28
CA ALA A 304 -2.43 35.20 0.74
C ALA A 304 -2.78 33.71 0.92
N ILE A 305 -4.06 33.34 1.03
CA ILE A 305 -4.48 31.96 1.29
C ILE A 305 -4.73 31.27 -0.05
N PRO A 306 -4.09 30.11 -0.34
CA PRO A 306 -4.36 29.38 -1.57
C PRO A 306 -5.61 28.50 -1.41
N GLU A 307 -6.82 29.05 -1.58
CA GLU A 307 -8.07 28.32 -1.27
C GLU A 307 -8.30 27.11 -2.19
N GLY A 308 -7.79 27.16 -3.42
CA GLY A 308 -7.89 26.05 -4.37
C GLY A 308 -6.98 24.86 -4.03
N LEU A 309 -6.00 25.03 -3.13
CA LEU A 309 -4.95 24.03 -2.92
C LEU A 309 -5.48 22.68 -2.41
N PRO A 310 -6.36 22.59 -1.38
CA PRO A 310 -6.88 21.31 -0.92
C PRO A 310 -7.64 20.56 -2.01
N ALA A 311 -8.44 21.26 -2.82
CA ALA A 311 -9.21 20.66 -3.91
C ALA A 311 -8.29 20.10 -5.02
N VAL A 312 -7.22 20.82 -5.37
CA VAL A 312 -6.24 20.39 -6.37
C VAL A 312 -5.46 19.18 -5.88
N ILE A 313 -4.99 19.18 -4.63
CA ILE A 313 -4.27 18.05 -4.01
C ILE A 313 -5.15 16.80 -4.07
N THR A 314 -6.38 16.88 -3.56
CA THR A 314 -7.28 15.72 -3.52
C THR A 314 -7.60 15.20 -4.91
N THR A 315 -7.85 16.10 -5.87
CA THR A 315 -8.09 15.69 -7.27
C THR A 315 -6.88 14.96 -7.85
N CYS A 316 -5.68 15.50 -7.65
CA CYS A 316 -4.45 14.87 -8.12
C CYS A 316 -4.21 13.49 -7.48
N LEU A 317 -4.41 13.37 -6.17
CA LEU A 317 -4.29 12.10 -5.44
C LEU A 317 -5.34 11.08 -5.92
N ALA A 318 -6.60 11.48 -6.09
CA ALA A 318 -7.67 10.60 -6.59
C ALA A 318 -7.37 10.07 -8.01
N LEU A 319 -6.86 10.93 -8.89
CA LEU A 319 -6.41 10.53 -10.22
C LEU A 319 -5.18 9.61 -10.17
N GLY A 320 -4.25 9.88 -9.24
CA GLY A 320 -3.13 9.02 -8.91
C GLY A 320 -3.56 7.61 -8.49
N THR A 321 -4.49 7.52 -7.54
CA THR A 321 -5.11 6.28 -7.09
C THR A 321 -5.74 5.52 -8.24
N ARG A 322 -6.42 6.21 -9.17
CA ARG A 322 -7.00 5.57 -10.37
C ARG A 322 -5.93 5.01 -11.31
N ARG A 323 -4.78 5.68 -11.45
CA ARG A 323 -3.63 5.17 -12.23
C ARG A 323 -2.99 3.94 -11.57
N MET A 324 -2.80 3.98 -10.24
CA MET A 324 -2.31 2.85 -9.46
C MET A 324 -3.25 1.65 -9.53
N ALA A 325 -4.57 1.87 -9.46
CA ALA A 325 -5.55 0.78 -9.55
C ALA A 325 -5.50 0.06 -10.91
N ARG A 326 -5.20 0.76 -12.01
CA ARG A 326 -4.96 0.14 -13.33
C ARG A 326 -3.70 -0.73 -13.37
N LYS A 327 -2.74 -0.48 -12.47
CA LYS A 327 -1.54 -1.28 -12.24
C LYS A 327 -1.73 -2.29 -11.10
N ASN A 328 -2.98 -2.66 -10.75
CA ASN A 328 -3.34 -3.59 -9.67
C ASN A 328 -3.03 -3.13 -8.23
N ALA A 329 -2.67 -1.87 -8.02
CA ALA A 329 -2.46 -1.29 -6.69
C ALA A 329 -3.71 -0.48 -6.27
N ILE A 330 -4.53 -1.04 -5.38
CA ILE A 330 -5.75 -0.40 -4.89
C ILE A 330 -5.41 0.38 -3.62
N VAL A 331 -5.38 1.71 -3.71
CA VAL A 331 -5.11 2.57 -2.56
C VAL A 331 -6.42 2.93 -1.85
N ARG A 332 -6.46 2.73 -0.53
CA ARG A 332 -7.61 3.01 0.34
C ARG A 332 -7.57 4.42 0.94
N SER A 333 -6.37 4.94 1.19
CA SER A 333 -6.15 6.27 1.76
C SER A 333 -5.42 7.16 0.76
N LEU A 334 -6.03 8.26 0.34
CA LEU A 334 -5.47 9.16 -0.69
C LEU A 334 -4.07 9.71 -0.31
N PRO A 335 -3.82 10.17 0.92
CA PRO A 335 -2.49 10.63 1.33
C PRO A 335 -1.38 9.57 1.18
N SER A 336 -1.71 8.28 1.31
CA SER A 336 -0.73 7.19 1.24
C SER A 336 -0.09 7.05 -0.14
N VAL A 337 -0.73 7.56 -1.19
CA VAL A 337 -0.16 7.64 -2.54
C VAL A 337 1.15 8.43 -2.55
N GLU A 338 1.22 9.54 -1.80
CA GLU A 338 2.44 10.35 -1.68
C GLU A 338 3.48 9.66 -0.80
N THR A 339 3.04 9.13 0.34
CA THR A 339 3.94 8.51 1.32
C THR A 339 4.69 7.33 0.68
N LEU A 340 4.05 6.64 -0.26
CA LEU A 340 4.66 5.57 -1.04
C LEU A 340 5.88 6.03 -1.83
N GLY A 341 5.87 7.27 -2.34
CA GLY A 341 7.03 7.85 -3.01
C GLY A 341 8.24 8.08 -2.07
N CYS A 342 7.98 8.27 -0.78
CA CYS A 342 9.00 8.48 0.25
C CYS A 342 9.48 7.17 0.90
N THR A 343 8.96 6.02 0.49
CA THR A 343 9.31 4.73 1.11
C THR A 343 10.80 4.46 1.02
N SER A 344 11.45 4.30 2.17
CA SER A 344 12.87 4.00 2.28
C SER A 344 13.14 2.53 2.61
N VAL A 345 12.21 1.87 3.31
CA VAL A 345 12.32 0.46 3.68
C VAL A 345 11.03 -0.29 3.34
N ILE A 346 11.14 -1.41 2.61
CA ILE A 346 10.04 -2.32 2.34
C ILE A 346 10.26 -3.60 3.15
N CYS A 347 9.44 -3.80 4.17
CA CYS A 347 9.33 -5.03 4.94
C CYS A 347 8.31 -5.94 4.25
N SER A 348 8.76 -7.03 3.62
CA SER A 348 7.88 -7.91 2.86
C SER A 348 7.82 -9.31 3.44
N ASP A 349 6.60 -9.87 3.53
CA ASP A 349 6.43 -11.29 3.79
C ASP A 349 6.95 -12.12 2.61
N LYS A 350 7.52 -13.28 2.91
CA LYS A 350 8.01 -14.21 1.88
C LYS A 350 6.84 -14.92 1.20
N THR A 351 5.96 -15.56 1.96
CA THR A 351 4.94 -16.47 1.42
C THR A 351 3.85 -15.67 0.73
N GLY A 352 3.52 -16.02 -0.51
CA GLY A 352 2.41 -15.39 -1.26
C GLY A 352 2.74 -14.02 -1.89
N THR A 353 3.71 -13.29 -1.33
CA THR A 353 4.19 -12.00 -1.87
C THR A 353 5.42 -12.20 -2.76
N LEU A 354 6.55 -12.64 -2.18
CA LEU A 354 7.80 -12.89 -2.93
C LEU A 354 7.77 -14.25 -3.64
N THR A 355 7.04 -15.21 -3.08
CA THR A 355 6.82 -16.53 -3.66
C THR A 355 5.40 -16.67 -4.19
N THR A 356 5.16 -17.71 -4.99
CA THR A 356 3.82 -17.98 -5.53
C THR A 356 2.86 -18.56 -4.49
N ASN A 357 3.36 -19.01 -3.33
CA ASN A 357 2.61 -19.85 -2.38
C ASN A 357 2.03 -21.12 -3.06
N GLN A 358 2.72 -21.60 -4.09
CA GLN A 358 2.34 -22.80 -4.85
C GLN A 358 3.49 -23.80 -4.77
N MET A 359 3.38 -24.71 -3.81
CA MET A 359 4.36 -25.78 -3.62
C MET A 359 4.50 -26.57 -4.92
N THR A 360 5.73 -26.63 -5.44
CA THR A 360 5.99 -27.28 -6.72
C THR A 360 7.20 -28.19 -6.60
N VAL A 361 7.11 -29.39 -7.17
CA VAL A 361 8.25 -30.30 -7.26
C VAL A 361 9.22 -29.75 -8.32
N CYS A 362 10.47 -29.54 -7.94
CA CYS A 362 11.51 -28.97 -8.81
C CYS A 362 12.61 -29.98 -9.15
N ARG A 363 12.89 -30.92 -8.24
CA ARG A 363 13.87 -31.99 -8.44
C ARG A 363 13.28 -33.32 -8.02
N MET A 364 13.74 -34.38 -8.65
CA MET A 364 13.56 -35.73 -8.14
C MET A 364 14.77 -36.59 -8.52
N PHE A 365 14.99 -37.68 -7.79
CA PHE A 365 15.98 -38.67 -8.18
C PHE A 365 15.47 -40.09 -7.95
N THR A 366 15.92 -40.98 -8.82
CA THR A 366 15.77 -42.44 -8.70
C THR A 366 17.17 -43.08 -8.74
N PHE A 367 17.24 -44.41 -8.77
CA PHE A 367 18.48 -45.16 -8.73
C PHE A 367 18.70 -45.91 -10.03
N ALA A 368 19.94 -46.02 -10.50
CA ALA A 368 20.31 -46.83 -11.65
C ALA A 368 21.52 -47.73 -11.36
N SER A 369 21.64 -48.83 -12.08
CA SER A 369 22.80 -49.74 -11.98
C SER A 369 24.07 -49.07 -12.52
N ALA A 370 25.20 -49.27 -11.83
CA ALA A 370 26.49 -48.69 -12.19
C ALA A 370 27.10 -49.29 -13.48
N ASN A 371 26.55 -50.39 -14.03
CA ASN A 371 27.18 -51.16 -15.11
C ASN A 371 26.84 -50.71 -16.55
N SER A 372 26.17 -49.58 -16.78
CA SER A 372 25.90 -49.06 -18.13
C SER A 372 26.72 -47.79 -18.45
N GLY A 373 27.97 -48.04 -18.84
CA GLY A 373 28.83 -47.25 -19.74
C GLY A 373 28.71 -45.71 -19.75
N GLN A 374 29.59 -45.05 -19.01
CA GLN A 374 30.50 -43.96 -19.41
C GLN A 374 30.97 -43.26 -18.13
N ASN A 375 32.19 -43.57 -17.71
CA ASN A 375 32.85 -42.95 -16.58
C ASN A 375 33.42 -41.60 -17.01
N ALA A 376 32.85 -40.50 -16.52
CA ALA A 376 33.59 -39.26 -16.34
C ALA A 376 33.88 -39.12 -14.83
N ALA A 377 35.14 -39.30 -14.49
CA ALA A 377 35.79 -38.97 -13.22
C ALA A 377 35.23 -39.61 -11.93
N GLY A 378 35.85 -40.72 -11.51
CA GLY A 378 36.63 -40.65 -10.27
C GLY A 378 36.08 -41.17 -8.95
N ASP A 379 34.84 -41.67 -8.85
CA ASP A 379 34.33 -42.26 -7.59
C ASP A 379 33.88 -43.72 -7.76
N LEU A 380 34.86 -44.63 -7.77
CA LEU A 380 34.61 -46.06 -7.57
C LEU A 380 34.38 -46.31 -6.07
N LYS A 381 33.11 -46.46 -5.63
CA LYS A 381 32.80 -47.19 -4.38
C LYS A 381 31.34 -47.62 -4.14
N SER A 382 30.39 -47.30 -5.02
CA SER A 382 28.99 -47.71 -4.84
C SER A 382 28.44 -48.50 -6.05
N ASN A 383 27.66 -49.55 -5.75
CA ASN A 383 27.05 -50.45 -6.76
C ASN A 383 25.87 -49.80 -7.52
N PHE A 384 25.61 -48.51 -7.33
CA PHE A 384 24.48 -47.77 -7.88
C PHE A 384 24.87 -46.32 -8.19
N ARG A 385 24.13 -45.66 -9.09
CA ARG A 385 24.23 -44.21 -9.35
C ARG A 385 22.90 -43.52 -9.12
N PHE A 386 22.93 -42.25 -8.73
CA PHE A 386 21.75 -41.40 -8.71
C PHE A 386 21.36 -41.03 -10.14
N ASP A 387 20.07 -41.15 -10.44
CA ASP A 387 19.50 -40.70 -11.71
C ASP A 387 18.61 -39.50 -11.43
N GLU A 388 19.13 -38.30 -11.69
CA GLU A 388 18.54 -37.02 -11.30
C GLU A 388 17.73 -36.37 -12.42
N TYR A 389 16.63 -35.74 -12.04
CA TYR A 389 15.68 -35.10 -12.92
C TYR A 389 15.30 -33.72 -12.39
N GLU A 390 15.12 -32.77 -13.32
CA GLU A 390 14.62 -31.43 -13.08
C GLU A 390 13.21 -31.29 -13.62
N ILE A 391 12.36 -30.55 -12.92
CA ILE A 391 10.97 -30.34 -13.32
C ILE A 391 10.74 -28.84 -13.49
N THR A 392 10.24 -28.44 -14.66
CA THR A 392 9.93 -27.03 -14.94
C THR A 392 8.51 -26.64 -14.52
N GLY A 393 8.27 -25.34 -14.44
CA GLY A 393 7.00 -24.73 -14.01
C GLY A 393 6.99 -24.41 -12.51
N SER A 394 6.42 -23.27 -12.16
CA SER A 394 6.43 -22.68 -10.80
C SER A 394 5.04 -22.55 -10.15
N LYS A 395 4.03 -23.15 -10.79
CA LYS A 395 2.62 -23.09 -10.41
C LYS A 395 2.01 -24.48 -10.41
N TYR A 396 0.80 -24.61 -9.86
CA TYR A 396 -0.02 -25.83 -9.91
C TYR A 396 -0.54 -26.17 -11.31
N ALA A 397 -0.39 -25.27 -12.29
CA ALA A 397 -0.74 -25.59 -13.67
C ALA A 397 0.04 -26.84 -14.13
N PRO A 398 -0.62 -27.81 -14.78
CA PRO A 398 0.01 -29.02 -15.32
C PRO A 398 0.83 -28.73 -16.59
N GLU A 399 1.49 -27.58 -16.61
CA GLU A 399 2.33 -27.06 -17.67
C GLU A 399 3.79 -27.12 -17.19
N GLY A 400 4.62 -27.88 -17.91
CA GLY A 400 6.02 -28.11 -17.56
C GLY A 400 6.53 -29.43 -18.10
N GLU A 401 7.84 -29.61 -18.08
CA GLU A 401 8.52 -30.78 -18.60
C GLU A 401 9.50 -31.34 -17.58
N VAL A 402 9.74 -32.65 -17.66
CA VAL A 402 10.81 -33.32 -16.92
C VAL A 402 12.07 -33.32 -17.78
N LEU A 403 13.15 -32.75 -17.25
CA LEU A 403 14.45 -32.64 -17.90
C LEU A 403 15.46 -33.56 -17.23
N LYS A 404 16.33 -34.16 -18.05
CA LYS A 404 17.51 -34.92 -17.61
C LYS A 404 18.72 -34.33 -18.33
N TYR A 405 19.70 -33.81 -17.58
CA TYR A 405 20.85 -33.07 -18.12
C TYR A 405 20.44 -31.94 -19.11
N GLY A 406 19.38 -31.20 -18.77
CA GLY A 406 18.86 -30.09 -19.58
C GLY A 406 18.03 -30.47 -20.82
N LYS A 407 17.83 -31.77 -21.08
CA LYS A 407 17.01 -32.26 -22.22
C LYS A 407 15.72 -32.89 -21.74
N LYS A 408 14.63 -32.69 -22.48
CA LYS A 408 13.33 -33.34 -22.22
C LYS A 408 13.48 -34.86 -22.16
N PHE A 409 12.96 -35.44 -21.09
CA PHE A 409 13.04 -36.88 -20.82
C PHE A 409 11.64 -37.51 -20.85
N ASN A 410 11.51 -38.65 -21.54
CA ASN A 410 10.27 -39.41 -21.55
C ASN A 410 10.17 -40.30 -20.31
N CYS A 411 9.35 -39.91 -19.34
CA CYS A 411 9.19 -40.64 -18.07
C CYS A 411 8.60 -42.05 -18.24
N ALA A 412 7.83 -42.31 -19.30
CA ALA A 412 7.27 -43.64 -19.57
C ALA A 412 8.33 -44.69 -19.93
N SER A 413 9.56 -44.27 -20.26
CA SER A 413 10.66 -45.19 -20.59
C SER A 413 11.34 -45.82 -19.36
N ASN A 414 11.12 -45.28 -18.16
CA ASN A 414 11.80 -45.72 -16.94
C ASN A 414 10.79 -46.31 -15.94
N SER A 415 10.94 -47.61 -15.63
CA SER A 415 10.06 -48.33 -14.71
C SER A 415 10.02 -47.75 -13.30
N CYS A 416 11.13 -47.18 -12.81
CA CYS A 416 11.16 -46.53 -11.50
C CYS A 416 10.35 -45.23 -11.48
N LEU A 417 10.32 -44.48 -12.59
CA LEU A 417 9.52 -43.25 -12.69
C LEU A 417 8.02 -43.55 -12.80
N ILE A 418 7.66 -44.64 -13.47
CA ILE A 418 6.26 -45.11 -13.50
C ILE A 418 5.79 -45.44 -12.09
N GLU A 419 6.58 -46.19 -11.32
CA GLU A 419 6.23 -46.55 -9.94
C GLU A 419 6.21 -45.32 -9.01
N LEU A 420 7.16 -44.40 -9.19
CA LEU A 420 7.18 -43.10 -8.49
C LEU A 420 5.89 -42.31 -8.75
N ALA A 421 5.47 -42.20 -10.01
CA ALA A 421 4.22 -41.51 -10.38
C ALA A 421 2.99 -42.22 -9.78
N ASN A 422 2.98 -43.55 -9.75
CA ASN A 422 1.90 -44.32 -9.12
C ASN A 422 1.78 -44.02 -7.62
N ILE A 423 2.90 -43.94 -6.89
CA ILE A 423 2.90 -43.58 -5.46
C ILE A 423 2.39 -42.15 -5.29
N CYS A 424 2.88 -41.20 -6.10
CA CYS A 424 2.45 -39.79 -6.05
C CYS A 424 0.96 -39.58 -6.35
N ALA A 425 0.37 -40.41 -7.21
CA ALA A 425 -1.05 -40.34 -7.58
C ALA A 425 -1.97 -41.02 -6.56
N LEU A 426 -1.59 -42.21 -6.06
CA LEU A 426 -2.47 -43.06 -5.24
C LEU A 426 -2.30 -42.80 -3.74
N CYS A 427 -1.07 -42.59 -3.28
CA CYS A 427 -0.78 -42.23 -1.89
C CYS A 427 -1.00 -40.73 -1.69
N ASN A 428 -2.18 -40.24 -2.05
CA ASN A 428 -2.51 -38.82 -2.14
C ASN A 428 -4.01 -38.63 -1.90
N ASP A 429 -4.38 -37.61 -1.13
CA ASP A 429 -5.76 -37.25 -0.83
C ASP A 429 -6.12 -35.86 -1.41
N SER A 430 -5.18 -35.21 -2.11
CA SER A 430 -5.34 -33.88 -2.72
C SER A 430 -5.47 -33.97 -4.24
N SER A 431 -6.14 -32.97 -4.83
CA SER A 431 -6.37 -32.87 -6.27
C SER A 431 -6.13 -31.46 -6.78
N LEU A 432 -6.18 -31.31 -8.11
CA LEU A 432 -6.13 -30.03 -8.80
C LEU A 432 -7.47 -29.77 -9.47
N GLU A 433 -7.92 -28.51 -9.41
CA GLU A 433 -9.14 -28.04 -10.07
C GLU A 433 -8.83 -26.77 -10.87
N TYR A 434 -9.50 -26.59 -12.01
CA TYR A 434 -9.44 -25.33 -12.75
C TYR A 434 -10.61 -24.41 -12.37
N SER A 435 -10.29 -23.35 -11.63
CA SER A 435 -11.27 -22.34 -11.20
C SER A 435 -11.59 -21.39 -12.35
N VAL A 436 -12.85 -21.35 -12.78
CA VAL A 436 -13.30 -20.48 -13.87
C VAL A 436 -13.33 -19.01 -13.44
N ALA A 437 -13.69 -18.74 -12.19
CA ALA A 437 -13.75 -17.37 -11.65
C ALA A 437 -12.36 -16.71 -11.64
N ARG A 438 -11.32 -17.45 -11.22
CA ARG A 438 -9.94 -16.97 -11.13
C ARG A 438 -9.09 -17.26 -12.36
N LYS A 439 -9.61 -18.04 -13.32
CA LYS A 439 -8.92 -18.48 -14.55
C LYS A 439 -7.55 -19.15 -14.26
N ALA A 440 -7.46 -19.89 -13.16
CA ALA A 440 -6.22 -20.50 -12.68
C ALA A 440 -6.46 -21.92 -12.14
N PHE A 441 -5.41 -22.74 -12.13
CA PHE A 441 -5.42 -24.04 -11.46
C PHE A 441 -5.21 -23.84 -9.95
N GLU A 442 -6.13 -24.37 -9.17
CA GLU A 442 -6.14 -24.29 -7.72
C GLU A 442 -5.97 -25.67 -7.10
N LYS A 443 -5.37 -25.69 -5.91
CA LYS A 443 -5.25 -26.91 -5.12
C LYS A 443 -6.56 -27.20 -4.40
N VAL A 444 -6.91 -28.47 -4.31
CA VAL A 444 -7.92 -28.99 -3.38
C VAL A 444 -7.19 -29.92 -2.43
N GLY A 445 -7.13 -29.55 -1.15
CA GLY A 445 -6.34 -30.26 -0.14
C GLY A 445 -5.00 -29.58 0.19
N GLU A 446 -4.00 -30.39 0.57
CA GLU A 446 -2.71 -29.91 1.06
C GLU A 446 -1.77 -29.50 -0.08
N ALA A 447 -1.03 -28.40 0.10
CA ALA A 447 -0.09 -27.89 -0.90
C ALA A 447 0.99 -28.91 -1.28
N THR A 448 1.51 -29.64 -0.29
CA THR A 448 2.55 -30.68 -0.48
C THR A 448 2.03 -31.81 -1.39
N GLU A 449 0.77 -32.18 -1.23
CA GLU A 449 0.14 -33.28 -1.96
C GLU A 449 -0.34 -32.84 -3.35
N ALA A 450 -0.91 -31.65 -3.46
CA ALA A 450 -1.25 -31.04 -4.74
C ALA A 450 -0.02 -30.87 -5.66
N ALA A 451 1.16 -30.60 -5.07
CA ALA A 451 2.43 -30.59 -5.80
C ALA A 451 2.77 -31.95 -6.42
N LEU A 452 2.47 -33.05 -5.72
CA LEU A 452 2.67 -34.42 -6.24
C LEU A 452 1.68 -34.73 -7.36
N THR A 453 0.43 -34.28 -7.24
CA THR A 453 -0.57 -34.40 -8.30
C THR A 453 -0.13 -33.64 -9.56
N CYS A 454 0.35 -32.41 -9.38
CA CYS A 454 0.94 -31.61 -10.47
C CYS A 454 2.14 -32.32 -11.12
N LEU A 455 3.01 -32.94 -10.32
CA LEU A 455 4.15 -33.72 -10.81
C LEU A 455 3.68 -34.88 -11.69
N VAL A 456 2.67 -35.64 -11.26
CA VAL A 456 2.11 -36.77 -12.04
C VAL A 456 1.61 -36.30 -13.41
N GLU A 457 0.93 -35.16 -13.44
CA GLU A 457 0.47 -34.56 -14.69
C GLU A 457 1.62 -34.15 -15.60
N LYS A 458 2.73 -33.60 -15.05
CA LYS A 458 3.92 -33.23 -15.83
C LYS A 458 4.72 -34.44 -16.34
N MET A 459 4.75 -35.53 -15.56
CA MET A 459 5.46 -36.75 -15.94
C MET A 459 4.77 -37.51 -17.08
N ASN A 460 3.43 -37.52 -17.10
CA ASN A 460 2.59 -38.23 -18.07
C ASN A 460 3.09 -39.66 -18.40
N VAL A 461 3.33 -40.47 -17.35
CA VAL A 461 3.89 -41.83 -17.50
C VAL A 461 2.96 -42.79 -18.26
N THR A 462 1.66 -42.48 -18.32
CA THR A 462 0.64 -43.25 -19.04
C THR A 462 0.58 -42.92 -20.53
N GLY A 463 1.29 -41.88 -21.00
CA GLY A 463 1.31 -41.48 -22.41
C GLY A 463 -0.04 -41.00 -22.93
N VAL A 464 -0.88 -40.40 -22.09
CA VAL A 464 -2.20 -39.89 -22.49
C VAL A 464 -2.00 -38.63 -23.33
N ASP A 465 -2.73 -38.52 -24.44
CA ASP A 465 -2.71 -37.32 -25.26
C ASP A 465 -3.44 -36.17 -24.56
N LYS A 466 -2.82 -34.99 -24.56
CA LYS A 466 -3.29 -33.79 -23.86
C LYS A 466 -3.70 -32.66 -24.80
N SER A 467 -3.52 -32.78 -26.12
CA SER A 467 -3.73 -31.67 -27.07
C SER A 467 -5.16 -31.16 -27.13
N ASP A 468 -6.14 -32.06 -27.05
CA ASP A 468 -7.56 -31.76 -27.33
C ASP A 468 -8.41 -31.62 -26.06
N LEU A 469 -7.78 -31.62 -24.88
CA LEU A 469 -8.47 -31.58 -23.59
C LEU A 469 -8.76 -30.16 -23.13
N SER A 470 -9.94 -29.95 -22.52
CA SER A 470 -10.26 -28.67 -21.88
C SER A 470 -9.38 -28.43 -20.65
N LYS A 471 -9.21 -27.17 -20.23
CA LYS A 471 -8.42 -26.83 -19.03
C LYS A 471 -8.92 -27.50 -17.75
N ARG A 472 -10.23 -27.79 -17.66
CA ARG A 472 -10.80 -28.54 -16.53
C ARG A 472 -10.38 -30.01 -16.53
N GLU A 473 -10.37 -30.64 -17.70
CA GLU A 473 -9.97 -32.05 -17.85
C GLU A 473 -8.45 -32.23 -17.67
N LEU A 474 -7.66 -31.25 -18.13
CA LEU A 474 -6.20 -31.25 -17.96
C LEU A 474 -5.74 -31.30 -16.51
N ALA A 475 -6.58 -30.88 -15.55
CA ALA A 475 -6.20 -30.81 -14.14
C ALA A 475 -5.82 -32.17 -13.53
N MET A 476 -6.46 -33.26 -13.96
CA MET A 476 -6.37 -34.58 -13.31
C MET A 476 -6.25 -35.77 -14.28
N VAL A 477 -5.99 -35.54 -15.57
CA VAL A 477 -6.09 -36.57 -16.60
C VAL A 477 -5.13 -37.76 -16.38
N CYS A 478 -3.85 -37.52 -16.10
CA CYS A 478 -2.87 -38.58 -15.89
C CYS A 478 -3.11 -39.29 -14.55
N SER A 479 -3.43 -38.52 -13.51
CA SER A 479 -3.76 -39.03 -12.18
C SER A 479 -4.98 -39.94 -12.24
N HIS A 480 -6.00 -39.55 -13.00
CA HIS A 480 -7.20 -40.37 -13.21
C HIS A 480 -6.91 -41.64 -14.02
N ALA A 481 -6.01 -41.59 -15.02
CA ALA A 481 -5.56 -42.77 -15.75
C ALA A 481 -4.88 -43.80 -14.83
N ILE A 482 -4.06 -43.34 -13.87
CA ILE A 482 -3.44 -44.21 -12.85
C ILE A 482 -4.49 -44.80 -11.90
N THR A 483 -5.41 -43.97 -11.39
CA THR A 483 -6.49 -44.42 -10.50
C THR A 483 -7.49 -45.36 -11.19
N LYS A 484 -7.56 -45.39 -12.52
CA LYS A 484 -8.30 -46.42 -13.26
C LYS A 484 -7.60 -47.78 -13.26
N MET A 485 -6.28 -47.84 -13.13
CA MET A 485 -5.51 -49.09 -13.12
C MET A 485 -5.48 -49.76 -11.74
N PHE A 486 -5.61 -48.99 -10.67
CA PHE A 486 -5.54 -49.46 -9.29
C PHE A 486 -6.83 -49.15 -8.52
N LYS A 487 -7.24 -50.06 -7.63
CA LYS A 487 -8.28 -49.81 -6.65
C LYS A 487 -7.60 -49.49 -5.31
N LYS A 488 -7.82 -48.27 -4.81
CA LYS A 488 -7.42 -47.84 -3.45
C LYS A 488 -8.44 -48.45 -2.48
N GLU A 489 -8.01 -49.39 -1.64
CA GLU A 489 -8.89 -50.05 -0.66
C GLU A 489 -9.05 -49.18 0.58
N PHE A 490 -7.94 -48.72 1.16
CA PHE A 490 -7.92 -47.84 2.33
C PHE A 490 -6.60 -47.05 2.43
N THR A 491 -6.64 -45.98 3.22
CA THR A 491 -5.48 -45.13 3.55
C THR A 491 -5.12 -45.34 5.02
N MET A 492 -3.86 -45.60 5.31
CA MET A 492 -3.30 -45.37 6.64
C MET A 492 -2.77 -43.94 6.69
N GLU A 493 -3.52 -43.10 7.41
CA GLU A 493 -3.34 -41.65 7.46
C GLU A 493 -1.97 -41.24 8.01
N PHE A 494 -1.49 -40.06 7.61
CA PHE A 494 -0.24 -39.53 8.13
C PHE A 494 -0.27 -39.40 9.66
N SER A 495 0.73 -39.98 10.33
CA SER A 495 0.92 -39.82 11.77
C SER A 495 2.35 -39.38 12.08
N ARG A 496 2.52 -38.55 13.11
CA ARG A 496 3.77 -37.82 13.38
C ARG A 496 4.87 -38.69 14.00
N ASP A 497 4.48 -39.77 14.67
CA ASP A 497 5.34 -40.80 15.24
C ASP A 497 6.12 -41.56 14.16
N ARG A 498 5.49 -41.87 13.02
CA ARG A 498 6.11 -42.53 11.86
C ARG A 498 6.52 -41.59 10.74
N LYS A 499 5.97 -40.36 10.72
CA LYS A 499 6.19 -39.32 9.70
C LYS A 499 5.99 -39.83 8.26
N SER A 500 5.04 -40.74 8.06
CA SER A 500 4.66 -41.28 6.76
C SER A 500 3.16 -41.49 6.66
N MET A 501 2.69 -41.56 5.42
CA MET A 501 1.35 -41.95 5.00
C MET A 501 1.51 -43.12 4.04
N SER A 502 0.54 -44.04 4.05
CA SER A 502 0.54 -45.17 3.14
C SER A 502 -0.85 -45.55 2.69
N VAL A 503 -0.97 -46.11 1.48
CA VAL A 503 -2.24 -46.59 0.92
C VAL A 503 -2.11 -48.03 0.47
N TYR A 504 -3.14 -48.83 0.77
CA TYR A 504 -3.23 -50.21 0.28
C TYR A 504 -3.99 -50.23 -1.04
N VAL A 505 -3.35 -50.80 -2.07
CA VAL A 505 -3.87 -50.83 -3.43
C VAL A 505 -3.89 -52.24 -4.00
N THR A 506 -4.92 -52.53 -4.79
CA THR A 506 -5.05 -53.75 -5.59
C THR A 506 -5.12 -53.37 -7.07
N LYS A 507 -4.52 -54.16 -7.96
CA LYS A 507 -4.56 -53.86 -9.40
C LYS A 507 -5.93 -54.29 -9.95
N ARG A 508 -6.63 -53.41 -10.66
CA ARG A 508 -7.95 -53.74 -11.23
C ARG A 508 -7.79 -54.80 -12.33
N GLY A 509 -8.59 -55.86 -12.25
CA GLY A 509 -8.54 -56.99 -13.19
C GLY A 509 -7.63 -58.15 -12.75
N ASP A 510 -6.90 -58.02 -11.64
CA ASP A 510 -6.08 -59.07 -11.05
C ASP A 510 -6.61 -59.41 -9.64
N THR A 511 -7.46 -60.43 -9.54
CA THR A 511 -8.07 -60.87 -8.27
C THR A 511 -7.19 -61.86 -7.49
N LEU A 512 -6.10 -62.35 -8.08
CA LEU A 512 -5.15 -63.29 -7.45
C LEU A 512 -3.78 -62.68 -7.10
N GLY A 513 -3.43 -61.51 -7.66
CA GLY A 513 -2.19 -60.83 -7.34
C GLY A 513 -2.13 -60.30 -5.89
N PRO A 514 -0.96 -60.34 -5.22
CA PRO A 514 -0.80 -59.69 -3.91
C PRO A 514 -1.05 -58.18 -4.04
N GLY A 515 -1.73 -57.60 -3.05
CA GLY A 515 -1.88 -56.15 -2.96
C GLY A 515 -0.52 -55.45 -2.81
N LYS A 516 -0.47 -54.13 -2.96
CA LYS A 516 0.74 -53.34 -2.69
C LYS A 516 0.44 -52.24 -1.69
N LEU A 517 1.45 -51.88 -0.90
CA LEU A 517 1.39 -50.71 -0.04
C LEU A 517 2.29 -49.62 -0.61
N PHE A 518 1.70 -48.50 -1.04
CA PHE A 518 2.47 -47.33 -1.45
C PHE A 518 2.65 -46.39 -0.26
N VAL A 519 3.87 -45.92 -0.05
CA VAL A 519 4.27 -45.15 1.14
C VAL A 519 4.99 -43.88 0.74
N LYS A 520 4.63 -42.75 1.36
CA LYS A 520 5.34 -41.47 1.25
C LYS A 520 5.60 -40.87 2.64
N GLY A 521 6.68 -40.12 2.80
CA GLY A 521 7.00 -39.57 4.11
C GLY A 521 8.38 -38.94 4.23
N ALA A 522 8.75 -38.63 5.48
CA ALA A 522 10.04 -38.06 5.82
C ALA A 522 11.17 -39.02 5.40
N PRO A 523 12.20 -38.54 4.67
CA PRO A 523 13.25 -39.41 4.14
C PRO A 523 13.95 -40.26 5.19
N GLU A 524 14.36 -39.67 6.32
CA GLU A 524 15.03 -40.37 7.42
C GLU A 524 14.18 -41.54 7.95
N SER A 525 12.91 -41.27 8.26
CA SER A 525 11.97 -42.26 8.83
C SER A 525 11.58 -43.37 7.85
N ILE A 526 11.59 -43.10 6.55
CA ILE A 526 11.36 -44.13 5.52
C ILE A 526 12.62 -44.96 5.33
N LEU A 527 13.79 -44.33 5.21
CA LEU A 527 15.08 -45.02 5.04
C LEU A 527 15.40 -45.95 6.21
N ASP A 528 14.95 -45.65 7.42
CA ASP A 528 15.07 -46.53 8.59
C ASP A 528 14.27 -47.83 8.46
N ARG A 529 13.22 -47.84 7.64
CA ARG A 529 12.29 -48.97 7.47
C ARG A 529 12.41 -49.64 6.10
N CYS A 530 13.31 -49.14 5.24
CA CYS A 530 13.62 -49.75 3.96
C CYS A 530 14.72 -50.81 4.10
N THR A 531 14.49 -51.98 3.50
CA THR A 531 15.48 -53.07 3.40
C THR A 531 15.98 -53.25 1.96
N GLN A 532 15.22 -52.76 0.98
CA GLN A 532 15.53 -52.87 -0.44
C GLN A 532 15.46 -51.51 -1.13
N MET A 533 16.04 -51.44 -2.31
CA MET A 533 16.05 -50.27 -3.21
C MET A 533 15.72 -50.74 -4.62
N ARG A 534 14.85 -50.01 -5.32
CA ARG A 534 14.44 -50.31 -6.69
C ARG A 534 15.42 -49.68 -7.68
N ILE A 535 15.88 -50.48 -8.63
CA ILE A 535 16.61 -50.03 -9.82
C ILE A 535 15.83 -50.47 -11.08
N PRO A 536 16.11 -49.89 -12.27
CA PRO A 536 15.48 -50.33 -13.50
C PRO A 536 15.63 -51.85 -13.67
N ASN A 537 14.49 -52.54 -13.70
CA ASN A 537 14.35 -53.99 -13.93
C ASN A 537 14.88 -54.92 -12.81
N ASN A 538 15.27 -54.42 -11.63
CA ASN A 538 15.68 -55.26 -10.50
C ASN A 538 15.53 -54.58 -9.13
N THR A 539 15.67 -55.33 -8.03
CA THR A 539 15.78 -54.80 -6.65
C THR A 539 17.14 -55.13 -6.05
N LEU A 540 17.72 -54.18 -5.31
CA LEU A 540 18.99 -54.33 -4.60
C LEU A 540 18.75 -54.24 -3.08
N PRO A 541 19.49 -55.00 -2.25
CA PRO A 541 19.44 -54.82 -0.80
C PRO A 541 20.06 -53.48 -0.39
N LEU A 542 19.40 -52.75 0.50
CA LEU A 542 19.84 -51.44 0.97
C LEU A 542 20.88 -51.61 2.09
N THR A 543 22.16 -51.38 1.78
CA THR A 543 23.24 -51.43 2.78
C THR A 543 23.37 -50.12 3.57
N ALA A 544 23.98 -50.16 4.75
CA ALA A 544 24.20 -48.96 5.58
C ALA A 544 25.03 -47.88 4.85
N GLN A 545 26.02 -48.27 4.03
CA GLN A 545 26.81 -47.33 3.24
C GLN A 545 25.95 -46.61 2.20
N MET A 546 25.12 -47.35 1.44
CA MET A 546 24.19 -46.77 0.47
C MET A 546 23.20 -45.80 1.12
N LYS A 547 22.70 -46.16 2.32
CA LYS A 547 21.81 -45.29 3.09
C LYS A 547 22.47 -43.97 3.48
N ASN A 548 23.74 -43.99 3.91
CA ASN A 548 24.49 -42.77 4.22
C ASN A 548 24.75 -41.90 2.99
N GLU A 549 25.03 -42.50 1.83
CA GLU A 549 25.16 -41.77 0.56
C GLU A 549 23.85 -41.07 0.16
N ILE A 550 22.71 -41.74 0.32
CA ILE A 550 21.39 -41.16 0.08
C ILE A 550 21.11 -40.00 1.05
N LEU A 551 21.42 -40.17 2.34
CA LEU A 551 21.27 -39.09 3.33
C LEU A 551 22.16 -37.88 3.01
N SER A 552 23.38 -38.10 2.52
CA SER A 552 24.27 -37.01 2.06
C SER A 552 23.69 -36.27 0.85
N LYS A 553 23.11 -36.99 -0.11
CA LYS A 553 22.42 -36.38 -1.25
C LYS A 553 21.18 -35.59 -0.81
N LEU A 554 20.42 -36.11 0.15
CA LEU A 554 19.27 -35.42 0.73
C LEU A 554 19.67 -34.15 1.48
N ALA A 555 20.76 -34.17 2.23
CA ALA A 555 21.32 -32.98 2.84
C ALA A 555 21.63 -31.92 1.77
N THR A 556 22.20 -32.32 0.62
CA THR A 556 22.45 -31.40 -0.50
C THR A 556 21.16 -30.76 -1.03
N TYR A 557 20.05 -31.49 -1.10
CA TYR A 557 18.75 -30.93 -1.50
C TYR A 557 18.15 -30.02 -0.43
N ALA A 558 18.30 -30.38 0.85
CA ALA A 558 17.72 -29.67 1.98
C ALA A 558 18.49 -28.41 2.39
N THR A 559 19.82 -28.41 2.31
CA THR A 559 20.72 -27.32 2.73
C THR A 559 21.47 -26.67 1.59
N GLY A 560 21.40 -27.21 0.37
CA GLY A 560 22.01 -26.62 -0.81
C GLY A 560 21.24 -25.42 -1.35
N ARG A 561 21.63 -24.91 -2.53
CA ARG A 561 21.09 -23.69 -3.16
C ARG A 561 19.57 -23.68 -3.32
N GLU A 562 18.92 -24.83 -3.38
CA GLU A 562 17.48 -24.94 -3.62
C GLU A 562 16.66 -25.10 -2.33
N THR A 563 17.28 -25.49 -1.20
CA THR A 563 16.64 -25.73 0.12
C THR A 563 15.24 -26.33 0.03
N MET A 564 15.17 -27.54 -0.53
CA MET A 564 13.91 -28.21 -0.86
C MET A 564 13.37 -29.03 0.31
N ARG A 565 12.05 -29.06 0.42
CA ARG A 565 11.32 -30.06 1.21
C ARG A 565 11.38 -31.39 0.46
N CYS A 566 12.04 -32.38 1.06
CA CYS A 566 12.21 -33.70 0.47
C CYS A 566 11.18 -34.69 1.00
N LEU A 567 10.60 -35.52 0.12
CA LEU A 567 9.76 -36.67 0.48
C LEU A 567 10.32 -37.94 -0.15
N ALA A 568 10.57 -38.96 0.67
CA ALA A 568 10.92 -40.28 0.17
C ALA A 568 9.65 -41.06 -0.19
N LEU A 569 9.77 -41.84 -1.26
CA LEU A 569 8.70 -42.65 -1.83
C LEU A 569 9.17 -44.11 -1.82
N ALA A 570 8.36 -44.97 -1.23
CA ALA A 570 8.67 -46.38 -1.04
C ALA A 570 7.43 -47.25 -1.25
N THR A 571 7.63 -48.55 -1.41
CA THR A 571 6.56 -49.54 -1.55
C THR A 571 6.83 -50.75 -0.68
N VAL A 572 5.78 -51.37 -0.14
CA VAL A 572 5.84 -52.76 0.35
C VAL A 572 5.27 -53.63 -0.76
N ASP A 573 6.12 -54.48 -1.34
CA ASP A 573 5.74 -55.30 -2.49
C ASP A 573 4.82 -56.47 -2.13
N ASN A 574 4.96 -57.02 -0.91
CA ASN A 574 4.15 -58.12 -0.39
C ASN A 574 3.60 -57.78 1.02
N PRO A 575 2.61 -56.88 1.13
CA PRO A 575 1.94 -56.60 2.38
C PRO A 575 1.05 -57.77 2.83
N PRO A 576 0.65 -57.82 4.12
CA PRO A 576 -0.39 -58.73 4.59
C PRO A 576 -1.70 -58.58 3.79
N PRO A 577 -2.61 -59.57 3.82
CA PRO A 577 -3.95 -59.43 3.26
C PRO A 577 -4.72 -58.27 3.91
N ALA A 578 -5.59 -57.61 3.13
CA ALA A 578 -6.38 -56.46 3.59
C ALA A 578 -7.20 -56.74 4.88
N SER A 579 -7.62 -57.99 5.11
CA SER A 579 -8.38 -58.40 6.30
C SER A 579 -7.58 -58.41 7.60
N GLU A 580 -6.25 -58.44 7.54
CA GLU A 580 -5.37 -58.48 8.72
C GLU A 580 -5.00 -57.08 9.25
N PHE A 581 -5.42 -56.02 8.54
CA PHE A 581 -5.17 -54.64 8.96
C PHE A 581 -6.16 -54.19 10.03
N LYS A 582 -5.64 -53.81 11.19
CA LYS A 582 -6.41 -53.15 12.23
C LYS A 582 -6.42 -51.64 11.99
N LEU A 583 -7.43 -51.14 11.28
CA LEU A 583 -7.53 -49.72 10.91
C LEU A 583 -7.86 -48.81 12.10
N ASP A 584 -8.43 -49.36 13.17
CA ASP A 584 -8.84 -48.61 14.37
C ASP A 584 -7.66 -48.26 15.30
N GLU A 585 -6.52 -48.96 15.18
CA GLU A 585 -5.34 -48.79 16.03
C GLU A 585 -4.17 -48.14 15.27
N ILE A 586 -4.11 -46.81 15.26
CA ILE A 586 -3.11 -46.01 14.50
C ILE A 586 -1.66 -46.40 14.84
N SER A 587 -1.38 -46.79 16.09
CA SER A 587 -0.04 -47.20 16.54
C SER A 587 0.51 -48.41 15.79
N THR A 588 -0.36 -49.28 15.25
CA THR A 588 0.02 -50.47 14.49
C THR A 588 0.49 -50.16 13.07
N PHE A 589 0.19 -48.97 12.54
CA PHE A 589 0.50 -48.61 11.15
C PHE A 589 2.00 -48.65 10.85
N LYS A 590 2.83 -48.32 11.84
CA LYS A 590 4.30 -48.39 11.73
C LYS A 590 4.80 -49.82 11.51
N ASP A 591 4.08 -50.81 12.03
CA ASP A 591 4.45 -52.23 11.91
C ASP A 591 4.14 -52.79 10.52
N TYR A 592 3.07 -52.31 9.89
CA TYR A 592 2.72 -52.67 8.51
C TYR A 592 3.65 -52.01 7.46
N GLU A 593 4.27 -50.89 7.79
CA GLU A 593 5.25 -50.18 6.95
C GLU A 593 6.71 -50.63 7.22
N LYS A 594 6.95 -51.93 7.37
CA LYS A 594 8.30 -52.52 7.52
C LYS A 594 8.74 -53.23 6.24
N ASN A 595 10.05 -53.42 6.09
CA ASN A 595 10.67 -54.11 4.95
C ASN A 595 10.33 -53.46 3.60
N MET A 596 10.34 -52.12 3.56
CA MET A 596 9.99 -51.36 2.38
C MET A 596 11.10 -51.40 1.31
N THR A 597 10.69 -51.26 0.05
CA THR A 597 11.55 -51.02 -1.10
C THR A 597 11.54 -49.53 -1.43
N LEU A 598 12.69 -48.86 -1.30
CA LEU A 598 12.86 -47.45 -1.64
C LEU A 598 12.83 -47.26 -3.17
N ILE A 599 12.00 -46.34 -3.66
CA ILE A 599 11.87 -46.06 -5.11
C ILE A 599 12.65 -44.81 -5.51
N GLY A 600 12.51 -43.73 -4.74
CA GLY A 600 13.14 -42.46 -5.05
C GLY A 600 12.73 -41.36 -4.09
N VAL A 601 13.18 -40.15 -4.39
CA VAL A 601 12.88 -38.95 -3.59
C VAL A 601 12.49 -37.80 -4.50
N VAL A 602 11.48 -37.04 -4.06
CA VAL A 602 11.07 -35.79 -4.68
C VAL A 602 11.43 -34.62 -3.78
N GLY A 603 11.98 -33.56 -4.37
CA GLY A 603 12.30 -32.28 -3.75
C GLY A 603 11.37 -31.20 -4.26
N MET A 604 10.61 -30.60 -3.36
CA MET A 604 9.67 -29.52 -3.67
C MET A 604 10.03 -28.25 -2.90
N LEU A 605 9.71 -27.10 -3.50
CA LEU A 605 9.85 -25.81 -2.84
C LEU A 605 8.69 -24.90 -3.24
N ASP A 606 8.54 -23.80 -2.50
CA ASP A 606 7.68 -22.68 -2.86
C ASP A 606 8.51 -21.68 -3.68
N PRO A 607 8.37 -21.64 -5.01
CA PRO A 607 9.29 -20.91 -5.87
C PRO A 607 9.07 -19.38 -5.78
N PRO A 608 10.14 -18.58 -5.84
CA PRO A 608 10.02 -17.14 -5.97
C PRO A 608 9.38 -16.77 -7.33
N ARG A 609 8.66 -15.65 -7.36
CA ARG A 609 8.12 -15.12 -8.62
C ARG A 609 9.27 -14.60 -9.51
N PRO A 610 9.22 -14.81 -10.83
CA PRO A 610 10.34 -14.45 -11.72
C PRO A 610 10.63 -12.94 -11.72
N GLU A 611 9.60 -12.10 -11.63
CA GLU A 611 9.67 -10.62 -11.61
C GLU A 611 10.27 -10.03 -10.32
N VAL A 612 10.31 -10.80 -9.22
CA VAL A 612 10.79 -10.30 -7.92
C VAL A 612 12.28 -9.97 -7.98
N ALA A 613 13.09 -10.77 -8.66
CA ALA A 613 14.54 -10.54 -8.73
C ALA A 613 14.88 -9.21 -9.41
N GLU A 614 14.14 -8.84 -10.45
CA GLU A 614 14.28 -7.54 -11.12
C GLU A 614 13.79 -6.40 -10.22
N SER A 615 12.65 -6.60 -9.55
CA SER A 615 12.07 -5.63 -8.61
C SER A 615 13.02 -5.31 -7.45
N ILE A 616 13.70 -6.31 -6.88
CA ILE A 616 14.72 -6.13 -5.83
C ILE A 616 15.92 -5.30 -6.36
N ARG A 617 16.34 -5.52 -7.61
CA ARG A 617 17.40 -4.71 -8.23
C ARG A 617 16.97 -3.27 -8.43
N LEU A 618 15.73 -3.02 -8.86
CA LEU A 618 15.16 -1.68 -8.98
C LEU A 618 15.12 -0.97 -7.62
N CYS A 619 14.65 -1.64 -6.56
CA CYS A 619 14.70 -1.11 -5.20
C CYS A 619 16.12 -0.71 -4.79
N LYS A 620 17.12 -1.57 -5.06
CA LYS A 620 18.53 -1.29 -4.75
C LYS A 620 19.07 -0.09 -5.52
N ARG A 621 18.68 0.10 -6.79
CA ARG A 621 19.02 1.29 -7.60
C ARG A 621 18.35 2.56 -7.07
N ALA A 622 17.09 2.46 -6.66
CA ALA A 622 16.30 3.56 -6.12
C ALA A 622 16.62 3.91 -4.65
N GLY A 623 17.63 3.27 -4.05
CA GLY A 623 18.03 3.45 -2.66
C GLY A 623 17.05 2.91 -1.62
N ILE A 624 16.12 2.04 -2.01
CA ILE A 624 15.11 1.43 -1.12
C ILE A 624 15.65 0.11 -0.57
N ARG A 625 15.64 -0.02 0.76
CA ARG A 625 16.08 -1.25 1.43
C ARG A 625 14.91 -2.24 1.52
N VAL A 626 15.16 -3.50 1.19
CA VAL A 626 14.16 -4.57 1.34
C VAL A 626 14.54 -5.46 2.52
N ILE A 627 13.58 -5.73 3.40
CA ILE A 627 13.71 -6.63 4.54
C ILE A 627 12.68 -7.75 4.35
N VAL A 628 13.15 -8.99 4.29
CA VAL A 628 12.27 -10.16 4.23
C VAL A 628 11.94 -10.60 5.64
N ILE A 629 10.66 -10.81 5.91
CA ILE A 629 10.16 -11.31 7.19
C ILE A 629 9.39 -12.60 6.92
N THR A 630 9.71 -13.70 7.60
CA THR A 630 9.07 -14.98 7.31
C THR A 630 8.96 -15.90 8.53
N GLY A 631 7.95 -16.77 8.53
CA GLY A 631 7.81 -17.89 9.45
C GLY A 631 8.74 -19.06 9.13
N ASP A 632 9.34 -19.11 7.93
CA ASP A 632 10.21 -20.21 7.50
C ASP A 632 11.45 -20.35 8.41
N ASN A 633 12.08 -21.52 8.35
CA ASN A 633 13.37 -21.72 8.99
C ASN A 633 14.43 -20.78 8.35
N LYS A 634 15.45 -20.42 9.15
CA LYS A 634 16.50 -19.48 8.73
C LYS A 634 17.23 -19.91 7.46
N ALA A 635 17.59 -21.19 7.34
CA ALA A 635 18.36 -21.70 6.20
C ALA A 635 17.61 -21.61 4.87
N THR A 636 16.33 -22.02 4.85
CA THR A 636 15.43 -21.90 3.70
C THR A 636 15.22 -20.44 3.33
N ALA A 637 14.98 -19.58 4.33
CA ALA A 637 14.77 -18.16 4.10
C ALA A 637 16.02 -17.48 3.49
N GLU A 638 17.22 -17.77 3.99
CA GLU A 638 18.46 -17.25 3.42
C GLU A 638 18.69 -17.71 1.98
N SER A 639 18.38 -18.97 1.67
CA SER A 639 18.49 -19.54 0.32
C SER A 639 17.56 -18.84 -0.68
N ILE A 640 16.30 -18.61 -0.30
CA ILE A 640 15.35 -17.84 -1.13
C ILE A 640 15.84 -16.40 -1.31
N CYS A 641 16.33 -15.76 -0.23
CA CYS A 641 16.87 -14.41 -0.30
C CYS A 641 18.09 -14.28 -1.24
N ARG A 642 18.95 -15.32 -1.34
CA ARG A 642 20.03 -15.38 -2.33
C ARG A 642 19.48 -15.48 -3.75
N LYS A 643 18.44 -16.29 -3.99
CA LYS A 643 17.83 -16.45 -5.33
C LYS A 643 17.18 -15.17 -5.86
N ILE A 644 16.50 -14.42 -5.00
CA ILE A 644 15.85 -13.16 -5.38
C ILE A 644 16.84 -11.98 -5.46
N GLY A 645 18.13 -12.20 -5.15
CA GLY A 645 19.17 -11.17 -5.24
C GLY A 645 19.25 -10.22 -4.05
N LEU A 646 18.65 -10.57 -2.91
CA LEU A 646 18.72 -9.78 -1.67
C LEU A 646 20.09 -9.93 -0.97
N PHE A 647 20.60 -11.16 -0.96
CA PHE A 647 21.98 -11.49 -0.60
C PHE A 647 22.76 -11.86 -1.85
N GLU A 648 24.02 -11.49 -1.91
CA GLU A 648 24.93 -12.01 -2.94
C GLU A 648 25.26 -13.49 -2.65
N GLU A 649 25.62 -14.28 -3.68
CA GLU A 649 25.76 -15.74 -3.55
C GLU A 649 26.75 -16.18 -2.46
N HIS A 650 27.79 -15.38 -2.23
CA HIS A 650 28.83 -15.65 -1.22
C HIS A 650 28.85 -14.63 -0.08
N GLU A 651 27.80 -13.82 0.06
CA GLU A 651 27.69 -12.83 1.14
C GLU A 651 27.52 -13.55 2.49
N LYS A 652 28.35 -13.19 3.48
CA LYS A 652 28.15 -13.64 4.86
C LYS A 652 26.86 -13.06 5.43
N THR A 653 26.00 -13.90 5.98
CA THR A 653 24.69 -13.53 6.54
C THR A 653 24.74 -13.19 8.04
N GLU A 654 25.89 -13.39 8.70
CA GLU A 654 26.13 -13.01 10.09
C GLU A 654 25.86 -11.52 10.33
N GLY A 655 25.04 -11.21 11.32
CA GLY A 655 24.61 -9.84 11.64
C GLY A 655 23.62 -9.21 10.65
N LYS A 656 23.16 -9.95 9.63
CA LYS A 656 22.16 -9.52 8.64
C LYS A 656 20.92 -10.40 8.58
N SER A 657 21.01 -11.63 9.13
CA SER A 657 19.90 -12.57 9.25
C SER A 657 19.73 -13.01 10.71
N PHE A 658 18.52 -12.85 11.24
CA PHE A 658 18.17 -13.21 12.62
C PHE A 658 16.93 -14.10 12.64
N THR A 659 16.87 -15.01 13.61
CA THR A 659 15.59 -15.64 14.00
C THR A 659 14.84 -14.75 15.00
N GLY A 660 13.52 -14.93 15.15
CA GLY A 660 12.75 -14.23 16.19
C GLY A 660 13.36 -14.40 17.59
N ARG A 661 13.77 -15.62 17.93
CA ARG A 661 14.42 -15.92 19.23
C ARG A 661 15.81 -15.29 19.37
N GLU A 662 16.62 -15.29 18.31
CA GLU A 662 17.90 -14.58 18.30
C GLU A 662 17.69 -13.08 18.51
N PHE A 663 16.64 -12.52 17.91
CA PHE A 663 16.30 -11.11 18.02
C PHE A 663 15.82 -10.74 19.43
N ASP A 664 14.97 -11.54 20.06
CA ASP A 664 14.49 -11.30 21.44
C ASP A 664 15.59 -11.37 22.50
N ASN A 665 16.63 -12.16 22.26
CA ASN A 665 17.77 -12.27 23.17
C ASN A 665 18.68 -11.03 23.14
N LEU A 666 18.50 -10.10 22.20
CA LEU A 666 19.26 -8.86 22.11
C LEU A 666 18.74 -7.80 23.08
N THR A 667 19.60 -6.90 23.53
CA THR A 667 19.15 -5.71 24.26
C THR A 667 18.43 -4.73 23.32
N PRO A 668 17.56 -3.83 23.81
CA PRO A 668 16.84 -2.88 22.94
C PRO A 668 17.74 -2.01 22.03
N LYS A 669 18.94 -1.65 22.51
CA LYS A 669 19.93 -0.90 21.70
C LYS A 669 20.53 -1.77 20.59
N GLU A 670 20.80 -3.05 20.89
CA GLU A 670 21.30 -4.00 19.91
C GLU A 670 20.21 -4.39 18.90
N MET A 671 18.95 -4.49 19.33
CA MET A 671 17.80 -4.71 18.44
C MET A 671 17.69 -3.58 17.39
N ALA A 672 17.75 -2.31 17.82
CA ALA A 672 17.74 -1.18 16.91
C ALA A 672 18.93 -1.22 15.92
N ALA A 673 20.14 -1.49 16.42
CA ALA A 673 21.31 -1.64 15.58
C ALA A 673 21.22 -2.82 14.59
N ALA A 674 20.59 -3.92 15.00
CA ALA A 674 20.31 -5.07 14.14
C ALA A 674 19.33 -4.67 13.04
N VAL A 675 18.17 -4.08 13.36
CA VAL A 675 17.14 -3.66 12.39
C VAL A 675 17.72 -2.74 11.30
N ARG A 676 18.67 -1.85 11.61
CA ARG A 676 19.36 -1.00 10.62
C ARG A 676 20.16 -1.77 9.56
N LYS A 677 20.71 -2.94 9.92
CA LYS A 677 21.61 -3.73 9.05
C LYS A 677 20.97 -4.99 8.49
N SER A 678 19.94 -5.49 9.16
CA SER A 678 19.23 -6.72 8.80
C SER A 678 18.59 -6.62 7.42
N LYS A 679 18.60 -7.75 6.71
CA LYS A 679 17.84 -7.98 5.48
C LYS A 679 16.82 -9.11 5.63
N LEU A 680 16.98 -9.97 6.64
CA LEU A 680 16.13 -11.15 6.82
C LEU A 680 15.83 -11.42 8.31
N PHE A 681 14.55 -11.57 8.62
CA PHE A 681 14.08 -12.12 9.89
C PHE A 681 13.28 -13.40 9.62
N ALA A 682 13.68 -14.51 10.25
CA ALA A 682 13.08 -15.83 10.10
C ALA A 682 12.44 -16.32 11.40
N ARG A 683 11.44 -17.22 11.33
CA ARG A 683 10.64 -17.65 12.50
C ARG A 683 10.17 -16.48 13.37
N VAL A 684 9.51 -15.53 12.73
CA VAL A 684 9.11 -14.25 13.32
C VAL A 684 7.69 -14.33 13.87
N GLU A 685 7.42 -13.62 14.97
CA GLU A 685 6.09 -13.54 15.59
C GLU A 685 5.34 -12.28 15.15
N PRO A 686 4.01 -12.24 15.30
CA PRO A 686 3.22 -11.03 15.01
C PRO A 686 3.78 -9.78 15.72
N ALA A 687 4.14 -9.91 17.00
CA ALA A 687 4.72 -8.83 17.79
C ALA A 687 6.11 -8.39 17.31
N HIS A 688 6.88 -9.27 16.66
CA HIS A 688 8.17 -8.89 16.08
C HIS A 688 7.98 -8.01 14.84
N LYS A 689 6.96 -8.27 14.02
CA LYS A 689 6.66 -7.46 12.83
C LYS A 689 6.44 -5.98 13.24
N SER A 690 5.58 -5.74 14.24
CA SER A 690 5.31 -4.39 14.73
C SER A 690 6.50 -3.76 15.48
N LYS A 691 7.31 -4.54 16.22
CA LYS A 691 8.56 -4.06 16.83
C LYS A 691 9.58 -3.61 15.78
N ILE A 692 9.76 -4.39 14.71
CA ILE A 692 10.69 -4.05 13.62
C ILE A 692 10.27 -2.72 12.98
N VAL A 693 8.99 -2.56 12.67
CA VAL A 693 8.44 -1.29 12.18
C VAL A 693 8.73 -0.16 13.16
N ALA A 694 8.44 -0.32 14.45
CA ALA A 694 8.69 0.70 15.46
C ALA A 694 10.16 1.16 15.52
N PHE A 695 11.12 0.24 15.36
CA PHE A 695 12.55 0.60 15.33
C PHE A 695 12.93 1.35 14.05
N LEU A 696 12.33 1.03 12.90
CA LEU A 696 12.55 1.75 11.64
C LEU A 696 11.99 3.19 11.74
N GLN A 697 10.80 3.33 12.31
CA GLN A 697 10.16 4.63 12.58
C GLN A 697 11.00 5.50 13.51
N ALA A 698 11.53 4.91 14.59
CA ALA A 698 12.40 5.61 15.53
C ALA A 698 13.72 6.11 14.88
N ASP A 699 14.16 5.47 13.81
CA ASP A 699 15.31 5.91 13.01
C ASP A 699 14.94 6.96 11.94
N GLY A 700 13.65 7.31 11.81
CA GLY A 700 13.13 8.25 10.82
C GLY A 700 12.98 7.67 9.41
N GLU A 701 13.00 6.34 9.27
CA GLU A 701 12.76 5.63 8.02
C GLU A 701 11.26 5.55 7.72
N VAL A 702 10.86 5.72 6.46
CA VAL A 702 9.47 5.52 6.01
C VAL A 702 9.32 4.06 5.60
N SER A 703 8.58 3.30 6.41
CA SER A 703 8.44 1.86 6.27
C SER A 703 7.15 1.46 5.56
N ALA A 704 7.27 0.60 4.56
CA ALA A 704 6.15 -0.10 3.96
C ALA A 704 6.16 -1.56 4.44
N MET A 705 5.07 -2.04 5.02
CA MET A 705 4.94 -3.41 5.53
C MET A 705 3.95 -4.19 4.68
N THR A 706 4.31 -5.38 4.20
CA THR A 706 3.37 -6.28 3.51
C THR A 706 2.86 -7.39 4.42
N GLY A 707 1.61 -7.79 4.22
CA GLY A 707 0.98 -8.86 4.99
C GLY A 707 -0.32 -9.36 4.38
N ASP A 708 -0.73 -10.57 4.72
CA ASP A 708 -1.95 -11.21 4.21
C ASP A 708 -2.85 -11.73 5.34
N GLY A 709 -2.28 -12.05 6.50
CA GLY A 709 -2.97 -12.59 7.65
C GLY A 709 -3.38 -11.57 8.71
N VAL A 710 -4.21 -12.00 9.66
CA VAL A 710 -4.66 -11.19 10.80
C VAL A 710 -3.48 -10.87 11.72
N ASN A 711 -2.49 -11.77 11.80
CA ASN A 711 -1.23 -11.56 12.50
C ASN A 711 -0.43 -10.35 12.01
N ASP A 712 -0.65 -9.91 10.77
CA ASP A 712 0.11 -8.80 10.21
C ASP A 712 -0.58 -7.46 10.45
N ALA A 713 -1.87 -7.47 10.80
CA ALA A 713 -2.68 -6.28 10.95
C ALA A 713 -2.09 -5.24 11.93
N PRO A 714 -1.50 -5.60 13.09
CA PRO A 714 -0.84 -4.62 13.96
C PRO A 714 0.37 -3.96 13.29
N ALA A 715 1.15 -4.72 12.53
CA ALA A 715 2.33 -4.21 11.84
C ALA A 715 1.95 -3.39 10.59
N LEU A 716 0.91 -3.80 9.87
CA LEU A 716 0.34 -3.07 8.74
C LEU A 716 -0.18 -1.70 9.19
N ARG A 717 -0.97 -1.66 10.27
CA ARG A 717 -1.52 -0.42 10.83
C ARG A 717 -0.44 0.52 11.34
N LYS A 718 0.62 -0.04 11.92
CA LYS A 718 1.72 0.72 12.51
C LYS A 718 2.66 1.32 11.48
N ALA A 719 2.89 0.63 10.36
CA ALA A 719 3.75 1.13 9.29
C ALA A 719 3.15 2.41 8.69
N GLU A 720 3.99 3.28 8.13
CA GLU A 720 3.51 4.44 7.37
C GLU A 720 2.64 4.00 6.19
N ILE A 721 2.93 2.80 5.66
CA ILE A 721 2.17 2.17 4.60
C ILE A 721 2.03 0.67 4.87
N GLY A 722 0.85 0.27 5.34
CA GLY A 722 0.41 -1.12 5.31
C GLY A 722 -0.01 -1.51 3.89
N ILE A 723 0.51 -2.64 3.42
CA ILE A 723 0.22 -3.22 2.12
C ILE A 723 -0.38 -4.62 2.32
N ALA A 724 -1.68 -4.77 2.05
CA ALA A 724 -2.33 -6.06 2.11
C ALA A 724 -2.34 -6.80 0.77
N MET A 725 -2.34 -8.11 0.82
CA MET A 725 -2.53 -8.97 -0.34
C MET A 725 -4.01 -9.00 -0.76
N GLY A 726 -4.28 -9.05 -2.06
CA GLY A 726 -5.62 -9.16 -2.66
C GLY A 726 -6.27 -10.51 -2.34
N SER A 727 -5.49 -11.58 -2.20
CA SER A 727 -5.95 -12.85 -1.63
C SER A 727 -5.96 -12.88 -0.09
N GLY A 728 -5.41 -11.85 0.55
CA GLY A 728 -5.32 -11.73 2.00
C GLY A 728 -6.67 -11.58 2.70
N THR A 729 -6.64 -11.77 4.01
CA THR A 729 -7.80 -11.69 4.91
C THR A 729 -8.43 -10.29 4.88
N ALA A 730 -9.74 -10.21 5.13
CA ALA A 730 -10.45 -8.94 5.21
C ALA A 730 -9.85 -8.01 6.29
N VAL A 731 -9.34 -8.58 7.39
CA VAL A 731 -8.69 -7.82 8.48
C VAL A 731 -7.35 -7.23 8.04
N ALA A 732 -6.52 -7.98 7.29
CA ALA A 732 -5.29 -7.42 6.74
C ALA A 732 -5.60 -6.25 5.79
N LYS A 733 -6.59 -6.44 4.90
CA LYS A 733 -7.04 -5.41 3.95
C LYS A 733 -7.61 -4.16 4.63
N SER A 734 -8.32 -4.33 5.75
CA SER A 734 -8.88 -3.21 6.51
C SER A 734 -7.82 -2.47 7.33
N ALA A 735 -6.76 -3.15 7.74
CA ALA A 735 -5.61 -2.57 8.46
C ALA A 735 -4.57 -1.90 7.54
N SER A 736 -4.66 -2.09 6.21
CA SER A 736 -3.71 -1.57 5.22
C SER A 736 -4.20 -0.34 4.48
N GLU A 737 -3.29 0.56 4.11
CA GLU A 737 -3.50 1.72 3.24
C GLU A 737 -3.58 1.34 1.75
N MET A 738 -2.93 0.24 1.35
CA MET A 738 -2.91 -0.24 -0.04
C MET A 738 -3.16 -1.75 -0.12
N ILE A 739 -3.87 -2.20 -1.16
CA ILE A 739 -4.15 -3.61 -1.46
C ILE A 739 -3.58 -3.97 -2.83
N LEU A 740 -2.80 -5.03 -2.92
CA LEU A 740 -2.27 -5.57 -4.18
C LEU A 740 -3.28 -6.56 -4.78
N ALA A 741 -4.01 -6.17 -5.83
CA ALA A 741 -5.03 -7.03 -6.42
C ALA A 741 -4.47 -8.31 -7.07
N ASP A 742 -3.18 -8.33 -7.41
CA ASP A 742 -2.48 -9.43 -8.08
C ASP A 742 -1.46 -10.17 -7.20
N ASP A 743 -1.39 -9.81 -5.91
CA ASP A 743 -0.47 -10.39 -4.93
C ASP A 743 1.01 -10.29 -5.34
N ASN A 744 1.40 -9.25 -6.08
CA ASN A 744 2.74 -9.16 -6.66
C ASN A 744 3.62 -8.07 -6.04
N PHE A 745 4.83 -8.44 -5.62
CA PHE A 745 5.83 -7.49 -5.13
C PHE A 745 6.22 -6.43 -6.18
N SER A 746 6.23 -6.78 -7.48
CA SER A 746 6.56 -5.81 -8.54
C SER A 746 5.59 -4.64 -8.59
N THR A 747 4.33 -4.89 -8.22
CA THR A 747 3.28 -3.87 -8.15
C THR A 747 3.58 -2.82 -7.09
N ILE A 748 4.23 -3.20 -5.97
CA ILE A 748 4.69 -2.27 -4.95
C ILE A 748 5.73 -1.32 -5.54
N VAL A 749 6.71 -1.83 -6.29
CA VAL A 749 7.75 -1.01 -6.91
C VAL A 749 7.16 -0.03 -7.93
N ALA A 750 6.23 -0.49 -8.76
CA ALA A 750 5.53 0.36 -9.72
C ALA A 750 4.67 1.44 -9.04
N ALA A 751 4.11 1.14 -7.86
CA ALA A 751 3.35 2.09 -7.07
C ALA A 751 4.27 3.11 -6.37
N VAL A 752 5.46 2.71 -5.90
CA VAL A 752 6.49 3.65 -5.39
C VAL A 752 6.94 4.63 -6.48
N GLU A 753 7.20 4.14 -7.70
CA GLU A 753 7.54 4.98 -8.85
C GLU A 753 6.43 6.02 -9.13
N GLU A 754 5.17 5.57 -9.15
CA GLU A 754 4.02 6.46 -9.36
C GLU A 754 3.85 7.46 -8.19
N GLY A 755 4.08 7.02 -6.95
CA GLY A 755 4.05 7.89 -5.77
C GLY A 755 5.10 8.99 -5.81
N ARG A 756 6.33 8.66 -6.25
CA ARG A 756 7.40 9.65 -6.50
C ARG A 756 6.99 10.65 -7.58
N ALA A 757 6.37 10.19 -8.66
CA ALA A 757 5.90 11.04 -9.75
C ALA A 757 4.81 12.00 -9.29
N ILE A 758 3.83 11.51 -8.53
CA ILE A 758 2.73 12.31 -7.99
C ILE A 758 3.26 13.36 -7.02
N TYR A 759 4.24 13.02 -6.18
CA TYR A 759 4.87 13.99 -5.30
C TYR A 759 5.56 15.11 -6.08
N ASN A 760 6.33 14.79 -7.12
CA ASN A 760 7.00 15.81 -7.95
C ASN A 760 5.99 16.76 -8.62
N ASN A 761 4.91 16.20 -9.17
CA ASN A 761 3.84 16.98 -9.80
C ASN A 761 3.13 17.87 -8.78
N MET A 762 2.90 17.33 -7.58
CA MET A 762 2.31 18.07 -6.47
C MET A 762 3.18 19.22 -5.99
N LYS A 763 4.49 18.96 -5.85
CA LYS A 763 5.47 20.01 -5.55
C LYS A 763 5.37 21.14 -6.58
N GLN A 764 5.27 20.82 -7.88
CA GLN A 764 5.14 21.81 -8.95
C GLN A 764 3.87 22.66 -8.85
N PHE A 765 2.68 22.06 -8.70
CA PHE A 765 1.47 22.86 -8.64
C PHE A 765 1.32 23.63 -7.32
N ILE A 766 1.82 23.10 -6.19
CA ILE A 766 1.87 23.84 -4.91
C ILE A 766 2.69 25.11 -5.11
N ARG A 767 3.85 24.99 -5.76
CA ARG A 767 4.73 26.13 -6.04
C ARG A 767 4.10 27.14 -7.00
N TYR A 768 3.41 26.66 -8.03
CA TYR A 768 2.67 27.51 -8.96
C TYR A 768 1.64 28.38 -8.22
N LEU A 769 0.76 27.75 -7.43
CA LEU A 769 -0.26 28.47 -6.66
C LEU A 769 0.37 29.48 -5.69
N ILE A 770 1.40 29.07 -4.94
CA ILE A 770 2.08 29.97 -3.99
C ILE A 770 2.75 31.15 -4.71
N SER A 771 3.34 30.92 -5.89
CA SER A 771 3.94 32.00 -6.68
C SER A 771 2.90 33.04 -7.09
N SER A 772 1.69 32.60 -7.45
CA SER A 772 0.55 33.46 -7.76
C SER A 772 0.15 34.29 -6.54
N ASN A 773 -0.12 33.64 -5.40
CA ASN A 773 -0.49 34.31 -4.14
C ASN A 773 0.56 35.33 -3.66
N ILE A 774 1.87 35.05 -3.83
CA ILE A 774 2.92 36.04 -3.51
C ILE A 774 2.77 37.30 -4.39
N GLY A 775 2.45 37.12 -5.67
CA GLY A 775 2.17 38.23 -6.58
C GLY A 775 0.95 39.05 -6.21
N GLU A 776 -0.14 38.39 -5.81
CA GLU A 776 -1.35 39.04 -5.32
C GLU A 776 -1.07 39.87 -4.05
N VAL A 777 -0.32 39.30 -3.10
CA VAL A 777 0.11 39.98 -1.87
C VAL A 777 0.96 41.21 -2.19
N VAL A 778 1.93 41.09 -3.10
CA VAL A 778 2.77 42.23 -3.52
C VAL A 778 1.92 43.30 -4.22
N CYS A 779 0.94 42.91 -5.05
CA CYS A 779 0.02 43.83 -5.71
C CYS A 779 -0.77 44.68 -4.71
N ILE A 780 -1.40 44.03 -3.73
CA ILE A 780 -2.17 44.72 -2.67
C ILE A 780 -1.25 45.58 -1.82
N PHE A 781 -0.10 45.05 -1.41
CA PHE A 781 0.88 45.77 -0.61
C PHE A 781 1.38 47.04 -1.31
N LEU A 782 1.76 46.96 -2.59
CA LEU A 782 2.23 48.11 -3.37
C LEU A 782 1.13 49.14 -3.59
N THR A 783 -0.09 48.70 -3.87
CA THR A 783 -1.25 49.59 -4.05
C THR A 783 -1.53 50.37 -2.76
N ALA A 784 -1.55 49.67 -1.62
CA ALA A 784 -1.78 50.27 -0.32
C ALA A 784 -0.62 51.18 0.13
N ALA A 785 0.63 50.74 -0.03
CA ALA A 785 1.81 51.49 0.40
C ALA A 785 2.05 52.76 -0.42
N LEU A 786 1.66 52.76 -1.70
CA LEU A 786 1.78 53.93 -2.58
C LEU A 786 0.52 54.82 -2.59
N GLY A 787 -0.55 54.45 -1.88
CA GLY A 787 -1.81 55.19 -1.87
C GLY A 787 -2.55 55.19 -3.22
N LEU A 788 -2.33 54.16 -4.04
CA LEU A 788 -3.00 54.03 -5.34
C LEU A 788 -4.43 53.49 -5.16
N PRO A 789 -5.35 53.76 -6.11
CA PRO A 789 -6.65 53.09 -6.13
C PRO A 789 -6.48 51.57 -6.20
N GLU A 790 -7.40 50.84 -5.56
CA GLU A 790 -7.39 49.37 -5.50
C GLU A 790 -7.24 48.76 -6.92
N ALA A 791 -6.15 48.02 -7.13
CA ALA A 791 -5.89 47.37 -8.40
C ALA A 791 -6.69 46.08 -8.59
N LEU A 792 -6.95 45.35 -7.50
CA LEU A 792 -7.70 44.10 -7.47
C LEU A 792 -8.59 44.06 -6.22
N VAL A 793 -9.78 43.49 -6.34
CA VAL A 793 -10.73 43.31 -5.22
C VAL A 793 -10.79 41.83 -4.77
N PRO A 794 -11.18 41.53 -3.51
CA PRO A 794 -11.18 40.17 -2.99
C PRO A 794 -11.96 39.16 -3.83
N VAL A 795 -13.11 39.57 -4.39
CA VAL A 795 -13.95 38.69 -5.23
C VAL A 795 -13.24 38.26 -6.52
N GLN A 796 -12.37 39.12 -7.09
CA GLN A 796 -11.56 38.78 -8.26
C GLN A 796 -10.46 37.76 -7.90
N LEU A 797 -9.77 37.98 -6.78
CA LEU A 797 -8.69 37.11 -6.30
C LEU A 797 -9.21 35.70 -5.97
N LEU A 798 -10.37 35.61 -5.30
CA LEU A 798 -11.03 34.32 -5.03
C LEU A 798 -11.34 33.55 -6.31
N TRP A 799 -11.77 34.25 -7.38
CA TRP A 799 -12.02 33.62 -8.67
C TRP A 799 -10.73 33.15 -9.34
N VAL A 800 -9.66 33.95 -9.25
CA VAL A 800 -8.35 33.60 -9.80
C VAL A 800 -7.81 32.35 -9.08
N ASN A 801 -7.70 32.38 -7.75
CA ASN A 801 -7.12 31.30 -6.96
C ASN A 801 -7.92 29.99 -7.03
N LEU A 802 -9.25 30.06 -7.10
CA LEU A 802 -10.10 28.86 -7.11
C LEU A 802 -10.30 28.29 -8.52
N VAL A 803 -10.59 29.15 -9.51
CA VAL A 803 -11.04 28.72 -10.84
C VAL A 803 -9.93 28.88 -11.86
N THR A 804 -9.40 30.09 -12.01
CA THR A 804 -8.43 30.40 -13.08
C THR A 804 -7.14 29.61 -12.91
N ASP A 805 -6.59 29.57 -11.70
CA ASP A 805 -5.36 28.86 -11.34
C ASP A 805 -5.62 27.41 -10.94
N GLY A 806 -6.80 27.11 -10.38
CA GLY A 806 -7.16 25.75 -9.98
C GLY A 806 -7.13 24.73 -11.12
N LEU A 807 -7.53 25.15 -12.33
CA LEU A 807 -7.53 24.27 -13.52
C LEU A 807 -6.11 23.96 -14.03
N PRO A 808 -5.22 24.93 -14.32
CA PRO A 808 -3.82 24.65 -14.63
C PRO A 808 -3.10 23.89 -13.51
N ALA A 809 -3.34 24.22 -12.24
CA ALA A 809 -2.76 23.52 -11.11
C ALA A 809 -3.15 22.02 -11.10
N THR A 810 -4.43 21.72 -11.36
CA THR A 810 -4.89 20.34 -11.53
C THR A 810 -4.23 19.67 -12.74
N ALA A 811 -4.07 20.41 -13.84
CA ALA A 811 -3.44 19.90 -15.05
C ALA A 811 -1.95 19.57 -14.87
N LEU A 812 -1.21 20.34 -14.05
CA LEU A 812 0.17 20.05 -13.66
C LEU A 812 0.29 18.72 -12.89
N GLY A 813 -0.78 18.27 -12.22
CA GLY A 813 -0.89 16.92 -11.64
C GLY A 813 -0.69 15.78 -12.66
N PHE A 814 -0.86 16.06 -13.96
CA PHE A 814 -0.68 15.12 -15.07
C PHE A 814 0.67 15.25 -15.79
N ASN A 815 1.65 15.96 -15.21
CA ASN A 815 2.98 16.02 -15.79
C ASN A 815 3.61 14.61 -15.89
N PRO A 816 4.35 14.33 -16.98
CA PRO A 816 5.05 13.06 -17.14
C PRO A 816 6.13 12.90 -16.07
N PRO A 817 6.39 11.67 -15.58
CA PRO A 817 7.44 11.43 -14.61
C PRO A 817 8.83 11.70 -15.20
N ASP A 818 9.77 12.09 -14.32
CA ASP A 818 11.19 12.20 -14.66
C ASP A 818 11.77 10.82 -15.03
N VAL A 819 12.69 10.77 -15.99
CA VAL A 819 13.29 9.50 -16.49
C VAL A 819 14.17 8.83 -15.42
N ASP A 820 14.79 9.62 -14.54
CA ASP A 820 15.71 9.18 -13.49
C ASP A 820 15.01 9.01 -12.13
N ILE A 821 13.68 8.96 -12.08
CA ILE A 821 12.91 8.94 -10.82
C ILE A 821 13.20 7.72 -9.94
N MET A 822 13.59 6.59 -10.54
CA MET A 822 14.00 5.35 -9.87
C MET A 822 15.53 5.21 -9.72
N GLU A 823 16.29 6.24 -10.05
CA GLU A 823 17.75 6.31 -9.81
C GLU A 823 18.11 7.19 -8.61
N ARG A 824 17.19 8.07 -8.21
CA ARG A 824 17.35 8.91 -7.02
C ARG A 824 17.03 8.12 -5.73
N PRO A 825 17.73 8.41 -4.62
CA PRO A 825 17.38 7.82 -3.32
C PRO A 825 16.00 8.28 -2.83
N PRO A 826 15.39 7.59 -1.85
CA PRO A 826 14.16 8.04 -1.22
C PRO A 826 14.31 9.45 -0.64
N ARG A 827 13.27 10.27 -0.81
CA ARG A 827 13.19 11.60 -0.22
C ARG A 827 13.26 11.51 1.30
N SER A 828 13.95 12.46 1.94
CA SER A 828 13.87 12.60 3.39
C SER A 828 12.50 13.16 3.79
N SER A 829 11.84 12.55 4.77
CA SER A 829 10.60 13.07 5.38
C SER A 829 10.73 14.51 5.90
N LYS A 830 11.97 14.95 6.19
CA LYS A 830 12.30 16.30 6.67
C LYS A 830 12.53 17.32 5.56
N GLU A 831 12.56 16.91 4.28
CA GLU A 831 12.74 17.86 3.18
C GLU A 831 11.56 18.86 3.13
N PRO A 832 11.82 20.18 3.11
CA PRO A 832 10.77 21.18 2.98
C PRO A 832 10.19 21.18 1.56
N LEU A 833 8.91 21.55 1.44
CA LEU A 833 8.24 21.71 0.14
C LEU A 833 8.92 22.79 -0.74
N ILE A 834 9.41 23.86 -0.10
CA ILE A 834 10.09 24.99 -0.73
C ILE A 834 11.49 25.14 -0.11
N SER A 835 12.53 25.00 -0.95
CA SER A 835 13.93 25.23 -0.54
C SER A 835 14.29 26.71 -0.62
N GLY A 836 15.36 27.16 0.05
CA GLY A 836 15.71 28.59 0.11
C GLY A 836 15.96 29.25 -1.26
N TRP A 837 16.66 28.57 -2.18
CA TRP A 837 16.87 29.09 -3.55
C TRP A 837 15.56 29.17 -4.33
N LEU A 838 14.73 28.16 -4.18
CA LEU A 838 13.45 28.10 -4.88
C LEU A 838 12.46 29.14 -4.35
N PHE A 839 12.45 29.37 -3.04
CA PHE A 839 11.71 30.47 -2.42
C PHE A 839 12.14 31.82 -3.00
N PHE A 840 13.45 32.06 -3.13
CA PHE A 840 13.96 33.28 -3.75
C PHE A 840 13.49 33.44 -5.21
N ARG A 841 13.52 32.36 -5.99
CA ARG A 841 13.03 32.38 -7.37
C ARG A 841 11.56 32.78 -7.46
N TYR A 842 10.69 32.17 -6.67
CA TYR A 842 9.26 32.53 -6.67
C TYR A 842 8.99 33.89 -6.03
N LEU A 843 9.82 34.34 -5.11
CA LEU A 843 9.75 35.71 -4.61
C LEU A 843 10.03 36.71 -5.74
N VAL A 844 11.02 36.45 -6.61
CA VAL A 844 11.32 37.30 -7.78
C VAL A 844 10.17 37.28 -8.79
N VAL A 845 9.64 36.09 -9.13
CA VAL A 845 8.50 35.96 -10.04
C VAL A 845 7.24 36.62 -9.48
N GLY A 846 6.88 36.34 -8.22
CA GLY A 846 5.75 36.97 -7.54
C GLY A 846 5.90 38.50 -7.43
N THR A 847 7.10 38.99 -7.11
CA THR A 847 7.36 40.45 -7.10
C THR A 847 7.13 41.05 -8.48
N TYR A 848 7.56 40.37 -9.55
CA TYR A 848 7.29 40.80 -10.92
C TYR A 848 5.79 40.85 -11.20
N VAL A 849 5.02 39.82 -10.82
CA VAL A 849 3.56 39.78 -10.98
C VAL A 849 2.91 40.98 -10.30
N GLY A 850 3.23 41.22 -9.02
CA GLY A 850 2.64 42.33 -8.26
C GLY A 850 3.01 43.72 -8.79
N VAL A 851 4.22 43.91 -9.31
CA VAL A 851 4.63 45.16 -9.97
C VAL A 851 3.94 45.31 -11.32
N ALA A 852 3.78 44.23 -12.07
CA ALA A 852 3.16 44.23 -13.39
C ALA A 852 1.65 44.55 -13.33
N THR A 853 0.92 44.00 -12.37
CA THR A 853 -0.51 44.27 -12.17
C THR A 853 -0.76 45.73 -11.76
N VAL A 854 -0.03 46.23 -10.76
CA VAL A 854 -0.10 47.63 -10.33
C VAL A 854 0.36 48.57 -11.44
N GLY A 855 1.42 48.21 -12.16
CA GLY A 855 1.93 48.95 -13.31
C GLY A 855 0.91 49.06 -14.45
N ALA A 856 0.16 47.99 -14.75
CA ALA A 856 -0.88 48.00 -15.77
C ALA A 856 -2.09 48.87 -15.37
N SER A 857 -2.50 48.82 -14.09
CA SER A 857 -3.51 49.72 -13.55
C SER A 857 -3.06 51.19 -13.64
N ALA A 858 -1.86 51.50 -13.16
CA ALA A 858 -1.28 52.84 -13.22
C ALA A 858 -1.09 53.34 -14.66
N TRP A 859 -0.72 52.46 -15.60
CA TRP A 859 -0.57 52.79 -17.02
C TRP A 859 -1.89 53.34 -17.61
N TRP A 860 -3.03 52.77 -17.22
CA TRP A 860 -4.34 53.25 -17.66
C TRP A 860 -4.62 54.68 -17.20
N PHE A 861 -4.27 55.01 -15.95
CA PHE A 861 -4.47 56.35 -15.39
C PHE A 861 -3.52 57.40 -15.98
N LEU A 862 -2.25 57.04 -16.18
CA LEU A 862 -1.18 57.99 -16.49
C LEU A 862 -0.95 58.16 -18.00
N ILE A 863 -0.95 57.06 -18.77
CA ILE A 863 -0.37 57.03 -20.12
C ILE A 863 -1.43 56.71 -21.19
N ASN A 864 -2.41 55.85 -20.89
CA ASN A 864 -3.35 55.35 -21.89
C ASN A 864 -4.06 56.50 -22.64
N PRO A 865 -4.00 56.52 -23.99
CA PRO A 865 -4.63 57.57 -24.77
C PRO A 865 -6.14 57.71 -24.58
N ALA A 866 -6.82 56.60 -24.29
CA ALA A 866 -8.26 56.53 -24.00
C ALA A 866 -8.59 56.70 -22.50
N GLY A 867 -7.56 56.81 -21.64
CA GLY A 867 -7.69 57.04 -20.22
C GLY A 867 -7.71 58.53 -19.83
N PRO A 868 -7.83 58.83 -18.52
CA PRO A 868 -7.99 60.18 -18.01
C PRO A 868 -6.70 61.02 -18.01
N ARG A 869 -5.52 60.39 -18.17
CA ARG A 869 -4.19 61.03 -18.18
C ARG A 869 -3.95 61.96 -16.98
N VAL A 870 -4.22 61.44 -15.79
CA VAL A 870 -3.97 62.14 -14.53
C VAL A 870 -2.48 62.17 -14.20
N SER A 871 -2.06 63.11 -13.36
CA SER A 871 -0.70 63.12 -12.83
C SER A 871 -0.50 62.06 -11.74
N TYR A 872 0.74 61.63 -11.51
CA TYR A 872 1.07 60.68 -10.45
C TYR A 872 0.66 61.18 -9.05
N TYR A 873 0.77 62.49 -8.81
CA TYR A 873 0.32 63.11 -7.56
C TYR A 873 -1.20 62.97 -7.37
N GLN A 874 -1.99 63.28 -8.41
CA GLN A 874 -3.44 63.11 -8.37
C GLN A 874 -3.85 61.64 -8.16
N LEU A 875 -3.09 60.69 -8.71
CA LEU A 875 -3.37 59.25 -8.55
C LEU A 875 -3.11 58.74 -7.13
N THR A 876 -1.99 59.11 -6.53
CA THR A 876 -1.62 58.71 -5.15
C THR A 876 -2.46 59.40 -4.07
N HIS A 877 -3.05 60.56 -4.39
CA HIS A 877 -3.91 61.32 -3.48
C HIS A 877 -5.39 61.25 -3.87
N HIS A 878 -5.80 60.22 -4.61
CA HIS A 878 -7.15 60.08 -5.18
C HIS A 878 -8.29 60.24 -4.15
N LEU A 879 -8.08 59.80 -2.90
CA LEU A 879 -9.07 59.93 -1.82
C LEU A 879 -9.38 61.41 -1.48
N LYS A 880 -8.47 62.34 -1.78
CA LYS A 880 -8.67 63.79 -1.56
C LYS A 880 -9.48 64.48 -2.67
N CYS A 881 -9.84 63.78 -3.76
CA CYS A 881 -10.51 64.37 -4.92
C CYS A 881 -11.84 65.07 -4.57
N SER A 882 -12.60 64.56 -3.59
CA SER A 882 -13.86 65.16 -3.15
C SER A 882 -13.68 66.40 -2.27
N VAL A 883 -12.51 66.55 -1.63
CA VAL A 883 -12.21 67.58 -0.62
C VAL A 883 -11.33 68.69 -1.20
N ASP A 884 -10.29 68.33 -1.95
CA ASP A 884 -9.31 69.25 -2.52
C ASP A 884 -9.59 69.50 -4.01
N LYS A 885 -10.37 70.54 -4.29
CA LYS A 885 -10.79 70.89 -5.65
C LYS A 885 -9.73 71.67 -6.44
N VAL A 886 -8.62 72.08 -5.81
CA VAL A 886 -7.59 72.90 -6.47
C VAL A 886 -6.64 72.01 -7.26
N ASP A 887 -6.15 70.93 -6.65
CA ASP A 887 -5.21 70.01 -7.29
C ASP A 887 -5.88 69.02 -8.26
N PHE A 888 -7.21 68.90 -8.24
CA PHE A 888 -8.02 67.99 -9.07
C PHE A 888 -8.85 68.69 -10.17
N GLN A 889 -8.49 69.91 -10.56
CA GLN A 889 -9.22 70.64 -11.60
C GLN A 889 -9.22 69.90 -12.96
N GLY A 890 -10.41 69.68 -13.51
CA GLY A 890 -10.59 69.03 -14.82
C GLY A 890 -10.69 67.50 -14.79
N VAL A 891 -10.63 66.86 -13.61
CA VAL A 891 -10.76 65.40 -13.45
C VAL A 891 -12.05 65.09 -12.68
N SER A 892 -12.88 64.19 -13.21
CA SER A 892 -14.04 63.69 -12.47
C SER A 892 -13.61 62.64 -11.43
N CYS A 893 -14.02 62.78 -10.17
CA CYS A 893 -13.65 61.82 -9.13
C CYS A 893 -14.18 60.40 -9.38
N SER A 894 -15.24 60.23 -10.18
CA SER A 894 -15.76 58.92 -10.59
C SER A 894 -14.76 58.09 -11.41
N VAL A 895 -13.73 58.72 -11.96
CA VAL A 895 -12.68 58.05 -12.75
C VAL A 895 -11.83 57.10 -11.89
N PHE A 896 -11.61 57.43 -10.61
CA PHE A 896 -10.82 56.60 -9.70
C PHE A 896 -11.57 55.34 -9.21
N SER A 897 -12.90 55.31 -9.39
CA SER A 897 -13.75 54.14 -9.14
C SER A 897 -14.09 53.36 -10.41
N SER A 898 -13.35 53.59 -11.51
CA SER A 898 -13.61 52.92 -12.78
C SER A 898 -13.22 51.44 -12.75
N ALA A 899 -14.05 50.58 -13.35
CA ALA A 899 -13.80 49.15 -13.52
C ALA A 899 -12.62 48.82 -14.47
N LYS A 900 -12.22 49.77 -15.34
CA LYS A 900 -11.20 49.55 -16.37
C LYS A 900 -9.78 49.25 -15.84
N PRO A 901 -9.19 50.06 -14.95
CA PRO A 901 -7.87 49.78 -14.38
C PRO A 901 -7.82 48.44 -13.64
N MET A 902 -8.89 48.09 -12.89
CA MET A 902 -9.02 46.79 -12.25
C MET A 902 -9.04 45.64 -13.27
N THR A 903 -9.72 45.83 -14.40
CA THR A 903 -9.76 44.82 -15.47
C THR A 903 -8.39 44.61 -16.12
N LEU A 904 -7.59 45.67 -16.27
CA LEU A 904 -6.22 45.57 -16.80
C LEU A 904 -5.31 44.83 -15.83
N ALA A 905 -5.36 45.16 -14.54
CA ALA A 905 -4.61 44.45 -13.51
C ALA A 905 -4.99 42.96 -13.48
N LEU A 906 -6.30 42.65 -13.48
CA LEU A 906 -6.80 41.27 -13.49
C LEU A 906 -6.35 40.53 -14.75
N SER A 907 -6.44 41.15 -15.92
CA SER A 907 -6.04 40.50 -17.17
C SER A 907 -4.53 40.25 -17.25
N VAL A 908 -3.70 41.15 -16.69
CA VAL A 908 -2.26 40.91 -16.55
C VAL A 908 -1.98 39.76 -15.59
N LEU A 909 -2.65 39.71 -14.44
CA LEU A 909 -2.51 38.60 -13.49
C LEU A 909 -2.83 37.26 -14.18
N VAL A 910 -4.01 37.15 -14.82
CA VAL A 910 -4.45 35.92 -15.50
C VAL A 910 -3.46 35.49 -16.59
N VAL A 911 -3.01 36.41 -17.45
CA VAL A 911 -2.07 36.05 -18.54
C VAL A 911 -0.71 35.66 -17.99
N ILE A 912 -0.19 36.37 -16.97
CA ILE A 912 1.05 36.00 -16.30
C ILE A 912 0.94 34.60 -15.71
N GLU A 913 -0.15 34.27 -15.02
CA GLU A 913 -0.30 32.95 -14.40
C GLU A 913 -0.42 31.84 -15.44
N MET A 914 -1.11 32.06 -16.57
CA MET A 914 -1.12 31.06 -17.65
C MET A 914 0.29 30.79 -18.22
N LEU A 915 1.12 31.82 -18.32
CA LEU A 915 2.53 31.68 -18.73
C LEU A 915 3.38 31.04 -17.63
N ASN A 916 3.13 31.38 -16.38
CA ASN A 916 3.80 30.81 -15.21
C ASN A 916 3.45 29.31 -15.02
N ALA A 917 2.24 28.90 -15.40
CA ALA A 917 1.85 27.50 -15.44
C ALA A 917 2.68 26.69 -16.45
N LEU A 918 3.02 27.28 -17.60
CA LEU A 918 3.96 26.67 -18.55
C LEU A 918 5.36 26.52 -17.95
N ASN A 919 5.87 27.57 -17.30
CA ASN A 919 7.14 27.51 -16.57
C ASN A 919 7.14 26.42 -15.49
N SER A 920 6.00 26.16 -14.86
CA SER A 920 5.83 25.17 -13.81
C SER A 920 5.77 23.72 -14.31
N LEU A 921 5.82 23.48 -15.62
CA LEU A 921 5.89 22.14 -16.24
C LEU A 921 7.15 21.36 -15.81
N SER A 922 8.23 22.07 -15.50
CA SER A 922 9.45 21.49 -14.92
C SER A 922 10.09 22.45 -13.94
N GLU A 923 10.67 21.90 -12.86
CA GLU A 923 11.38 22.69 -11.85
C GLU A 923 12.63 23.34 -12.45
N ASN A 924 13.52 22.54 -13.05
CA ASN A 924 14.82 23.01 -13.55
C ASN A 924 14.98 22.87 -15.07
N GLN A 925 14.16 22.07 -15.77
CA GLN A 925 14.31 21.94 -17.21
C GLN A 925 13.73 23.15 -17.96
N SER A 926 14.46 23.57 -18.98
CA SER A 926 14.05 24.61 -19.92
C SER A 926 12.79 24.18 -20.68
N LEU A 927 11.94 25.14 -21.03
CA LEU A 927 10.81 24.92 -21.96
C LEU A 927 11.27 24.43 -23.36
N VAL A 928 12.54 24.64 -23.73
CA VAL A 928 13.12 24.12 -24.96
C VAL A 928 13.34 22.60 -24.87
N VAL A 929 13.75 22.12 -23.70
CA VAL A 929 14.04 20.70 -23.44
C VAL A 929 12.76 19.93 -23.12
N MET A 930 11.87 20.52 -22.33
CA MET A 930 10.56 19.98 -22.02
C MET A 930 9.47 20.91 -22.59
N PRO A 931 9.06 20.69 -23.85
CA PRO A 931 8.10 21.57 -24.49
C PRO A 931 6.71 21.54 -23.83
N PRO A 932 5.94 22.64 -23.92
CA PRO A 932 4.59 22.74 -23.38
C PRO A 932 3.64 21.60 -23.82
N TRP A 933 3.82 21.08 -25.04
CA TRP A 933 2.98 20.01 -25.57
C TRP A 933 3.25 18.62 -24.97
N ARG A 934 4.22 18.49 -24.06
CA ARG A 934 4.41 17.25 -23.28
C ARG A 934 3.25 16.99 -22.34
N ASN A 935 2.54 18.04 -21.90
CA ASN A 935 1.30 17.92 -21.16
C ASN A 935 0.15 18.63 -21.91
N MET A 936 -0.59 17.85 -22.70
CA MET A 936 -1.79 18.35 -23.42
C MET A 936 -2.90 18.84 -22.47
N TRP A 937 -3.02 18.24 -21.28
CA TRP A 937 -4.02 18.66 -20.31
C TRP A 937 -3.76 20.07 -19.80
N LEU A 938 -2.48 20.46 -19.66
CA LEU A 938 -2.11 21.82 -19.28
C LEU A 938 -2.53 22.85 -20.33
N LEU A 939 -2.29 22.56 -21.61
CA LEU A 939 -2.71 23.47 -22.68
C LEU A 939 -4.23 23.61 -22.79
N ILE A 940 -4.97 22.51 -22.58
CA ILE A 940 -6.43 22.52 -22.55
C ILE A 940 -6.93 23.33 -21.34
N ALA A 941 -6.32 23.15 -20.18
CA ALA A 941 -6.67 23.90 -18.97
C ALA A 941 -6.41 25.40 -19.16
N ILE A 942 -5.25 25.79 -19.68
CA ILE A 942 -4.93 27.19 -20.00
C ILE A 942 -5.94 27.79 -20.99
N ALA A 943 -6.26 27.07 -22.06
CA ALA A 943 -7.24 27.53 -23.05
C ALA A 943 -8.62 27.72 -22.41
N PHE A 944 -9.04 26.80 -21.54
CA PHE A 944 -10.32 26.89 -20.83
C PHE A 944 -10.33 28.04 -19.81
N SER A 945 -9.27 28.22 -19.02
CA SER A 945 -9.13 29.36 -18.10
C SER A 945 -9.21 30.70 -18.84
N MET A 946 -8.59 30.81 -20.03
CA MET A 946 -8.72 32.01 -20.87
C MET A 946 -10.14 32.21 -21.40
N ILE A 947 -10.83 31.15 -21.80
CA ILE A 947 -12.24 31.22 -22.22
C ILE A 947 -13.12 31.70 -21.06
N GLN A 948 -12.90 31.20 -19.84
CA GLN A 948 -13.61 31.66 -18.65
C GLN A 948 -13.33 33.14 -18.35
N HIS A 949 -12.08 33.59 -18.49
CA HIS A 949 -11.71 35.00 -18.36
C HIS A 949 -12.43 35.88 -19.38
N PHE A 950 -12.48 35.48 -20.65
CA PHE A 950 -13.28 36.20 -21.64
C PHE A 950 -14.79 36.15 -21.33
N THR A 951 -15.29 35.09 -20.70
CA THR A 951 -16.70 34.97 -20.32
C THR A 951 -17.07 35.96 -19.23
N ILE A 952 -16.26 36.10 -18.17
CA ILE A 952 -16.52 37.07 -17.09
C ILE A 952 -16.46 38.52 -17.62
N LEU A 953 -15.63 38.79 -18.62
CA LEU A 953 -15.51 40.12 -19.23
C LEU A 953 -16.70 40.50 -20.13
N ASN A 954 -17.26 39.55 -20.86
CA ASN A 954 -18.25 39.82 -21.90
C ASN A 954 -19.71 39.60 -21.44
N VAL A 955 -19.94 38.85 -20.36
CA VAL A 955 -21.28 38.63 -19.80
C VAL A 955 -21.62 39.76 -18.81
N PRO A 956 -22.62 40.62 -19.09
CA PRO A 956 -22.86 41.83 -18.28
C PRO A 956 -23.13 41.57 -16.80
N PHE A 957 -23.84 40.47 -16.47
CA PHE A 957 -24.10 40.08 -15.09
C PHE A 957 -22.80 39.78 -14.33
N LEU A 958 -21.90 38.99 -14.92
CA LEU A 958 -20.62 38.64 -14.32
C LEU A 958 -19.71 39.86 -14.23
N ALA A 959 -19.67 40.69 -15.28
CA ALA A 959 -18.87 41.91 -15.30
C ALA A 959 -19.23 42.88 -14.16
N ASN A 960 -20.52 43.00 -13.82
CA ASN A 960 -20.97 43.80 -12.68
C ASN A 960 -20.58 43.18 -11.33
N VAL A 961 -20.74 41.86 -11.17
CA VAL A 961 -20.36 41.16 -9.93
C VAL A 961 -18.86 41.29 -9.64
N PHE A 962 -18.02 41.17 -10.67
CA PHE A 962 -16.57 41.27 -10.54
C PHE A 962 -16.03 42.70 -10.66
N GLN A 963 -16.87 43.72 -10.87
CA GLN A 963 -16.48 45.11 -11.10
C GLN A 963 -15.46 45.28 -12.26
N ILE A 964 -15.69 44.58 -13.37
CA ILE A 964 -14.82 44.57 -14.56
C ILE A 964 -15.55 45.06 -15.80
N SER A 965 -14.79 45.39 -16.85
CA SER A 965 -15.35 45.92 -18.10
C SER A 965 -14.53 45.50 -19.34
N PRO A 966 -15.13 45.24 -20.51
CA PRO A 966 -14.45 44.66 -21.68
C PRO A 966 -13.26 45.48 -22.20
N LEU A 967 -12.09 44.87 -22.38
CA LEU A 967 -10.88 45.55 -22.88
C LEU A 967 -10.88 45.71 -24.41
N SER A 968 -10.30 46.80 -24.90
CA SER A 968 -10.02 47.02 -26.32
C SER A 968 -8.83 46.21 -26.80
N PHE A 969 -8.68 46.06 -28.13
CA PHE A 969 -7.54 45.34 -28.72
C PHE A 969 -6.19 45.99 -28.35
N ALA A 970 -6.10 47.32 -28.32
CA ALA A 970 -4.89 48.03 -27.94
C ALA A 970 -4.49 47.76 -26.47
N GLU A 971 -5.47 47.72 -25.58
CA GLU A 971 -5.26 47.37 -24.17
C GLU A 971 -4.79 45.91 -24.02
N TRP A 972 -5.32 44.97 -24.81
CA TRP A 972 -4.84 43.58 -24.83
C TRP A 972 -3.39 43.44 -25.30
N VAL A 973 -2.94 44.25 -26.26
CA VAL A 973 -1.52 44.26 -26.67
C VAL A 973 -0.62 44.67 -25.50
N VAL A 974 -1.02 45.66 -24.71
CA VAL A 974 -0.29 46.08 -23.51
C VAL A 974 -0.27 44.97 -22.45
N VAL A 975 -1.41 44.31 -22.22
CA VAL A 975 -1.48 43.14 -21.32
C VAL A 975 -0.46 42.08 -21.73
N LEU A 976 -0.40 41.72 -23.02
CA LEU A 976 0.55 40.72 -23.53
C LEU A 976 2.01 41.17 -23.39
N LYS A 977 2.32 42.44 -23.70
CA LYS A 977 3.67 43.00 -23.57
C LYS A 977 4.17 43.00 -22.12
N ILE A 978 3.30 43.33 -21.17
CA ILE A 978 3.63 43.32 -19.74
C ILE A 978 3.70 41.89 -19.20
N SER A 979 2.91 40.95 -19.74
CA SER A 979 2.85 39.59 -19.17
C SER A 979 3.95 38.66 -19.69
N PHE A 980 4.31 38.76 -20.98
CA PHE A 980 5.27 37.84 -21.63
C PHE A 980 6.65 37.71 -20.96
N PRO A 981 7.26 38.78 -20.40
CA PRO A 981 8.60 38.68 -19.78
C PRO A 981 8.70 37.68 -18.63
N VAL A 982 7.59 37.27 -18.01
CA VAL A 982 7.60 36.26 -16.94
C VAL A 982 8.20 34.93 -17.41
N LEU A 983 7.96 34.54 -18.67
CA LEU A 983 8.58 33.35 -19.27
C LEU A 983 10.10 33.48 -19.32
N LEU A 984 10.59 34.63 -19.78
CA LEU A 984 12.03 34.88 -19.94
C LEU A 984 12.72 35.00 -18.58
N LEU A 985 12.05 35.64 -17.62
CA LEU A 985 12.53 35.79 -16.25
C LEU A 985 12.74 34.44 -15.60
N ASP A 986 11.73 33.58 -15.63
CA ASP A 986 11.82 32.26 -15.02
C ASP A 986 12.81 31.33 -15.75
N GLU A 987 12.86 31.39 -17.08
CA GLU A 987 13.84 30.63 -17.88
C GLU A 987 15.29 31.04 -17.54
N THR A 988 15.52 32.33 -17.26
CA THR A 988 16.80 32.83 -16.75
C THR A 988 17.10 32.25 -15.36
N MET A 989 16.11 32.21 -14.47
CA MET A 989 16.27 31.65 -13.12
C MET A 989 16.52 30.13 -13.15
N LYS A 990 15.87 29.39 -14.05
CA LYS A 990 16.13 27.96 -14.29
C LYS A 990 17.56 27.72 -14.78
N MET A 991 18.04 28.53 -15.71
CA MET A 991 19.42 28.47 -16.19
C MET A 991 20.42 28.68 -15.05
N LEU A 992 20.20 29.71 -14.22
CA LEU A 992 21.04 29.96 -13.04
C LEU A 992 21.02 28.77 -12.07
N SER A 993 19.85 28.16 -11.85
CA SER A 993 19.70 26.95 -11.04
C SER A 993 20.60 25.81 -11.56
N ARG A 994 20.55 25.52 -12.87
CA ARG A 994 21.36 24.47 -13.50
C ARG A 994 22.86 24.76 -13.46
N CYS A 995 23.27 26.01 -13.68
CA CYS A 995 24.69 26.40 -13.63
C CYS A 995 25.28 26.31 -12.21
N VAL A 996 24.50 26.69 -11.19
CA VAL A 996 24.97 26.75 -9.80
C VAL A 996 24.87 25.38 -9.11
N GLN A 997 23.82 24.59 -9.37
CA GLN A 997 23.59 23.30 -8.69
C GLN A 997 24.17 22.10 -9.46
N ASP A 998 24.05 22.08 -10.79
CA ASP A 998 24.38 20.91 -11.62
C ASP A 998 25.73 21.04 -12.34
N GLY A 999 26.44 22.17 -12.16
CA GLY A 999 27.79 22.38 -12.70
C GLY A 999 27.87 22.58 -14.22
N HIS A 1000 26.74 22.90 -14.88
CA HIS A 1000 26.70 23.17 -16.32
C HIS A 1000 27.42 24.48 -16.71
N SER A 1001 28.11 24.46 -17.86
CA SER A 1001 28.88 25.61 -18.37
C SER A 1001 27.97 26.78 -18.80
N PHE A 1002 28.14 27.92 -18.14
CA PHE A 1002 27.41 29.18 -18.39
C PHE A 1002 27.50 29.68 -19.84
N ALA A 1003 28.58 29.34 -20.55
CA ALA A 1003 28.87 29.89 -21.88
C ALA A 1003 27.89 29.45 -22.98
N LEU A 1004 27.34 28.23 -22.90
CA LEU A 1004 26.47 27.69 -23.95
C LEU A 1004 25.00 28.08 -23.75
N GLU A 1005 24.48 27.97 -22.51
CA GLU A 1005 23.07 28.29 -22.21
C GLU A 1005 22.82 29.80 -22.10
N GLY A 1006 23.79 30.58 -21.58
CA GLY A 1006 23.66 32.03 -21.41
C GLY A 1006 23.47 32.79 -22.73
N SER A 1007 24.02 32.27 -23.82
CA SER A 1007 23.92 32.88 -25.16
C SER A 1007 22.50 32.84 -25.73
N ILE A 1008 21.73 31.79 -25.42
CA ILE A 1008 20.35 31.64 -25.92
C ILE A 1008 19.40 32.55 -25.15
N VAL A 1009 19.52 32.59 -23.82
CA VAL A 1009 18.69 33.42 -22.95
C VAL A 1009 18.94 34.91 -23.20
N THR A 1010 20.19 35.32 -23.37
CA THR A 1010 20.54 36.72 -23.71
C THR A 1010 20.00 37.13 -25.08
N LEU A 1011 20.04 36.23 -26.06
CA LEU A 1011 19.47 36.49 -27.40
C LEU A 1011 17.94 36.63 -27.35
N THR A 1012 17.22 35.79 -26.59
CA THR A 1012 15.76 35.91 -26.45
C THR A 1012 15.34 37.19 -25.73
N TRP A 1013 16.07 37.62 -24.69
CA TRP A 1013 15.87 38.92 -24.06
C TRP A 1013 16.11 40.08 -25.05
N ALA A 1014 17.17 40.02 -25.85
CA ALA A 1014 17.48 41.04 -26.84
C ALA A 1014 16.41 41.13 -27.95
N LEU A 1015 15.90 39.98 -28.42
CA LEU A 1015 14.80 39.92 -29.40
C LEU A 1015 13.49 40.48 -28.84
N PHE A 1016 13.15 40.14 -27.59
CA PHE A 1016 11.95 40.66 -26.95
C PHE A 1016 12.03 42.18 -26.76
N LEU A 1017 13.14 42.68 -26.19
CA LEU A 1017 13.35 44.12 -26.02
C LEU A 1017 13.34 44.84 -27.38
N GLY A 1018 13.99 44.28 -28.40
CA GLY A 1018 13.93 44.80 -29.77
C GLY A 1018 12.49 44.88 -30.30
N GLY A 1019 11.67 43.84 -30.10
CA GLY A 1019 10.26 43.84 -30.49
C GLY A 1019 9.41 44.87 -29.75
N VAL A 1020 9.67 45.09 -28.46
CA VAL A 1020 8.97 46.11 -27.65
C VAL A 1020 9.33 47.52 -28.11
N PHE A 1021 10.60 47.80 -28.40
CA PHE A 1021 11.08 49.12 -28.82
C PHE A 1021 10.69 49.50 -30.27
N TYR A 1022 10.58 48.53 -31.19
CA TYR A 1022 10.27 48.79 -32.60
C TYR A 1022 8.77 48.68 -32.98
N SER A 1023 7.91 48.24 -32.06
CA SER A 1023 6.45 48.15 -32.30
C SER A 1023 5.72 49.33 -31.64
N PRO A 1024 5.06 50.24 -32.40
CA PRO A 1024 4.52 51.51 -31.90
C PRO A 1024 3.20 51.39 -31.12
N LEU A 1025 2.91 50.24 -30.52
CA LEU A 1025 1.72 49.98 -29.70
C LEU A 1025 2.08 49.65 -28.26
#